data_AF-A0AAV0STB7-F1
#
_entry.id   AF-A0AAV0STB7-F1
#
_cell.length_a   1.000
_cell.length_b   1.000
_cell.length_c   1.000
_cell.angle_alpha   90.00
_cell.angle_beta   90.00
_cell.angle_gamma   90.00
#
_symmetry.space_group_name_H-M   'P 1'
#
loop_
_entity.id
_entity.type
_entity.pdbx_description
1 polymer ?
#
loop_
_entity_poly.entity_id
_entity_poly.type
_entity_poly.pdbx_seq_one_letter_code
_entity_poly.pdbx_strand_id
1 'polypeptide(L)'
;MVLKSFVLDEQGEAEVLREALQTVRDQGFRMQRAVDAKDQSAVLKYAAEMLRELRTSLLSPKNYYHLYMQLMDQLRHFENYVDEQQQSGASMRILYERVQSSGNVLPRLYLLVTVGAIYIKSREAPARDVLTDLVEMTKGVQHPLRGLFLRHYLSLSVRDKLPDTGSVYEQSGGGTVSDSIKFLLQNLRETNQLWIRLQHQKTNGARPLVVREKERMELRLLVGTSLVRLSQIDGVTSSIYAEQVLPELLNDVVLACKDCMAQQYLMDCIIQVFPDEFHLQNLEKLLDVLEKLQTNVDVALILTALLKRLTKFREAQGNVTGAGQQETGADDRTKLNDEQQDGLHVFQQMMNTTGKMFLRSLRYAAENGDPISEGGGTDVQLASVLPYFVAFATFTLVWLGTTTSKNSHTTTAIQQVVFGCLTFLRERTAWRVDKDEQKRQAVISQLKTLALTLLRGFSIQDLLQVPSLLELLALMPWQGAWKDVALVWIRVLLARHERVYNEKQMSFLLTVLAPLVRDDPSEFQLLPPVTTTDMGKTKEAEIFEAEQQTLAKVVHLVSNDNYDVKFRVFVVARRAFLMSGVFRIRFTLVPLICQSLALARDLAAHTQEKTQSQGQETKAESEATVTDGNSKTFVTTPREVLQFVHEMVTALASKQDALSVSCVHLFLQCALVADGCAFEAIAYEFITQAFIVYEDQITLAREQWRALEAMVASLRATRNLSSTNYEILATKTTQYSARLLKKNEQALMVLNCAHLFWHPSHRDGKRVRECLQRSLRIADSMKDIALNQVPLFLDILEAYVYFFEMQTPEVTRNYLVGLLTLVKDHLNNMEHGQRRREGESRYRAIMCCMDVFDVSDKALSTSFSPSSR
;
A
#
# COMPACT_ATOMS: atom_id res chain seq x y z
N MET A 1 -68.43 -10.45 -5.02
CA MET A 1 -67.80 -9.11 -5.03
C MET A 1 -66.44 -9.23 -4.37
N VAL A 2 -65.38 -9.34 -5.16
CA VAL A 2 -64.00 -9.29 -4.67
C VAL A 2 -63.75 -7.83 -4.24
N LEU A 3 -63.63 -7.59 -2.94
CA LEU A 3 -63.19 -6.29 -2.41
C LEU A 3 -61.87 -5.95 -3.09
N LYS A 4 -61.90 -4.99 -4.04
CA LYS A 4 -60.70 -4.33 -4.54
C LYS A 4 -59.94 -3.82 -3.31
N SER A 5 -58.79 -4.42 -3.02
CA SER A 5 -57.94 -4.03 -1.90
C SER A 5 -57.43 -2.61 -2.17
N PHE A 6 -57.86 -1.67 -1.34
CA PHE A 6 -57.48 -0.26 -1.37
C PHE A 6 -56.00 -0.15 -0.99
N VAL A 7 -55.13 0.19 -1.95
CA VAL A 7 -53.73 0.55 -1.68
C VAL A 7 -53.74 2.07 -1.57
N LEU A 8 -53.38 2.60 -0.40
CA LEU A 8 -53.25 4.04 -0.19
C LEU A 8 -52.00 4.54 -0.94
N ASP A 9 -52.13 5.67 -1.61
CA ASP A 9 -50.98 6.43 -2.11
C ASP A 9 -50.14 6.94 -0.92
N GLU A 10 -48.88 7.33 -1.15
CA GLU A 10 -47.98 7.81 -0.08
C GLU A 10 -48.58 8.94 0.77
N GLN A 11 -49.38 9.80 0.15
CA GLN A 11 -50.11 10.87 0.83
C GLN A 11 -51.20 10.30 1.75
N GLY A 12 -51.96 9.31 1.28
CA GLY A 12 -53.00 8.63 2.07
C GLY A 12 -52.44 7.83 3.25
N GLU A 13 -51.28 7.17 3.09
CA GLU A 13 -50.59 6.53 4.22
C GLU A 13 -50.16 7.59 5.28
N ALA A 14 -49.73 8.77 4.85
CA ALA A 14 -49.32 9.85 5.75
C ALA A 14 -50.50 10.46 6.52
N GLU A 15 -51.69 10.55 5.91
CA GLU A 15 -52.90 11.02 6.60
C GLU A 15 -53.34 10.04 7.68
N VAL A 16 -53.41 8.75 7.35
CA VAL A 16 -53.74 7.69 8.32
C VAL A 16 -52.74 7.67 9.47
N LEU A 17 -51.45 7.85 9.19
CA LEU A 17 -50.44 7.95 10.24
C LEU A 17 -50.68 9.17 11.15
N ARG A 18 -50.98 10.33 10.58
CA ARG A 18 -51.24 11.57 11.33
C ARG A 18 -52.46 11.43 12.24
N GLU A 19 -53.56 10.86 11.74
CA GLU A 19 -54.77 10.60 12.52
C GLU A 19 -54.52 9.60 13.66
N ALA A 20 -53.79 8.51 13.38
CA ALA A 20 -53.42 7.53 14.38
C ALA A 20 -52.53 8.16 15.48
N LEU A 21 -51.54 8.96 15.10
CA LEU A 21 -50.65 9.64 16.06
C LEU A 21 -51.42 10.66 16.93
N GLN A 22 -52.36 11.39 16.35
CA GLN A 22 -53.21 12.32 17.10
C GLN A 22 -54.08 11.57 18.11
N THR A 23 -54.72 10.48 17.67
CA THR A 23 -55.52 9.62 18.56
C THR A 23 -54.68 9.05 19.70
N VAL A 24 -53.45 8.62 19.43
CA VAL A 24 -52.53 8.12 20.46
C VAL A 24 -52.20 9.21 21.49
N ARG A 25 -51.95 10.45 21.05
CA ARG A 25 -51.67 11.58 21.96
C ARG A 25 -52.89 11.95 22.80
N ASP A 26 -54.07 12.02 22.19
CA ASP A 26 -55.30 12.38 22.88
C ASP A 26 -55.68 11.34 23.93
N GLN A 27 -55.56 10.06 23.60
CA GLN A 27 -55.83 8.97 24.54
C GLN A 27 -54.74 8.82 25.60
N GLY A 28 -53.46 9.06 25.26
CA GLY A 28 -52.36 9.13 26.22
C GLY A 28 -52.56 10.23 27.27
N PHE A 29 -53.00 11.42 26.84
CA PHE A 29 -53.33 12.53 27.74
C PHE A 29 -54.51 12.19 28.67
N ARG A 30 -55.57 11.57 28.13
CA ARG A 30 -56.71 11.10 28.94
C ARG A 30 -56.31 10.01 29.93
N MET A 31 -55.42 9.11 29.53
CA MET A 31 -54.86 8.08 30.40
C MET A 31 -54.11 8.72 31.59
N GLN A 32 -53.21 9.67 31.35
CA GLN A 32 -52.50 10.37 32.41
C GLN A 32 -53.45 11.11 33.36
N ARG A 33 -54.45 11.82 32.82
CA ARG A 33 -55.47 12.47 33.65
C ARG A 33 -56.27 11.47 34.50
N ALA A 34 -56.53 10.28 33.98
CA ALA A 34 -57.20 9.21 34.73
C ALA A 34 -56.29 8.60 35.81
N VAL A 35 -54.97 8.55 35.57
CA VAL A 35 -53.96 8.20 36.59
C VAL A 35 -54.02 9.19 37.76
N ASP A 36 -54.01 10.50 37.47
CA ASP A 36 -54.11 11.55 38.50
C ASP A 36 -55.44 11.46 39.30
N ALA A 37 -56.52 11.09 38.61
CA ALA A 37 -57.84 10.88 39.22
C ALA A 37 -57.97 9.56 39.99
N LYS A 38 -56.94 8.70 39.98
CA LYS A 38 -56.93 7.35 40.59
C LYS A 38 -58.03 6.40 40.09
N ASP A 39 -58.56 6.61 38.89
CA ASP A 39 -59.54 5.70 38.29
C ASP A 39 -58.85 4.61 37.47
N GLN A 40 -58.61 3.46 38.12
CA GLN A 40 -57.94 2.32 37.50
C GLN A 40 -58.67 1.80 36.24
N SER A 41 -60.00 1.86 36.23
CA SER A 41 -60.81 1.32 35.13
C SER A 41 -60.71 2.19 33.88
N ALA A 42 -60.73 3.51 34.07
CA ALA A 42 -60.52 4.48 33.00
C ALA A 42 -59.10 4.42 32.43
N VAL A 43 -58.08 4.26 33.28
CA VAL A 43 -56.67 4.12 32.84
C VAL A 43 -56.53 2.95 31.87
N LEU A 44 -57.01 1.76 32.26
CA LEU A 44 -56.93 0.56 31.41
C LEU A 44 -57.73 0.71 30.11
N LYS A 45 -58.88 1.38 30.16
CA LYS A 45 -59.71 1.64 28.98
C LYS A 45 -58.98 2.55 27.98
N TYR A 46 -58.44 3.69 28.44
CA TYR A 46 -57.73 4.62 27.56
C TYR A 46 -56.43 4.04 27.03
N ALA A 47 -55.69 3.28 27.85
CA ALA A 47 -54.51 2.55 27.39
C ALA A 47 -54.87 1.51 26.30
N ALA A 48 -55.97 0.77 26.47
CA ALA A 48 -56.44 -0.19 25.48
C ALA A 48 -56.98 0.46 24.19
N GLU A 49 -57.60 1.65 24.28
CA GLU A 49 -58.02 2.46 23.13
C GLU A 49 -56.82 2.98 22.35
N MET A 50 -55.81 3.51 23.04
CA MET A 50 -54.56 3.97 22.43
C MET A 50 -53.86 2.83 21.66
N LEU A 51 -53.74 1.65 22.27
CA LEU A 51 -53.14 0.47 21.65
C LEU A 51 -53.95 -0.13 20.50
N ARG A 52 -55.22 0.27 20.35
CA ARG A 52 -56.09 -0.19 19.25
C ARG A 52 -55.55 0.26 17.89
N GLU A 53 -54.86 1.40 17.83
CA GLU A 53 -54.27 1.95 16.60
C GLU A 53 -53.23 1.02 15.97
N LEU A 54 -52.53 0.18 16.76
CA LEU A 54 -51.60 -0.84 16.25
C LEU A 54 -52.29 -1.95 15.44
N ARG A 55 -53.62 -2.00 15.45
CA ARG A 55 -54.39 -2.96 14.64
C ARG A 55 -54.55 -2.51 13.20
N THR A 56 -53.98 -1.38 12.78
CA THR A 56 -53.97 -1.01 11.37
C THR A 56 -53.16 -2.00 10.53
N SER A 57 -53.58 -2.23 9.29
CA SER A 57 -52.85 -2.97 8.24
C SER A 57 -52.46 -2.05 7.07
N LEU A 58 -52.79 -0.76 7.17
CA LEU A 58 -52.70 0.19 6.06
C LEU A 58 -51.35 0.90 6.00
N LEU A 59 -50.57 0.86 7.08
CA LEU A 59 -49.27 1.52 7.16
C LEU A 59 -48.16 0.63 6.62
N SER A 60 -47.23 1.22 5.86
CA SER A 60 -45.93 0.62 5.58
C SER A 60 -45.13 0.35 6.87
N PRO A 61 -44.16 -0.60 6.85
CA PRO A 61 -43.36 -0.93 8.03
C PRO A 61 -42.66 0.26 8.69
N LYS A 62 -42.20 1.22 7.89
CA LYS A 62 -41.56 2.45 8.37
C LYS A 62 -42.54 3.37 9.13
N ASN A 63 -43.73 3.58 8.58
CA ASN A 63 -44.77 4.39 9.22
C ASN A 63 -45.34 3.68 10.46
N TYR A 64 -45.45 2.36 10.41
CA TYR A 64 -45.82 1.54 11.56
C TYR A 64 -44.78 1.63 12.67
N TYR A 65 -43.47 1.63 12.34
CA TYR A 65 -42.39 1.86 13.30
C TYR A 65 -42.53 3.24 13.99
N HIS A 66 -42.87 4.29 13.24
CA HIS A 66 -43.08 5.63 13.80
C HIS A 66 -44.26 5.66 14.79
N LEU A 67 -45.39 5.03 14.42
CA LEU A 67 -46.54 4.87 15.32
C LEU A 67 -46.16 4.07 16.58
N TYR A 68 -45.42 2.97 16.41
CA TYR A 68 -44.92 2.15 17.50
C TYR A 68 -44.06 2.95 18.47
N MET A 69 -43.11 3.76 18.00
CA MET A 69 -42.26 4.59 18.86
C MET A 69 -43.06 5.58 19.71
N GLN A 70 -44.04 6.27 19.11
CA GLN A 70 -44.90 7.19 19.87
C GLN A 70 -45.74 6.47 20.93
N LEU A 71 -46.20 5.26 20.63
CA LEU A 71 -46.95 4.43 21.57
C LEU A 71 -46.08 3.91 22.71
N MET A 72 -44.83 3.56 22.43
CA MET A 72 -43.86 3.14 23.44
C MET A 72 -43.63 4.23 24.49
N ASP A 73 -43.52 5.49 24.06
CA ASP A 73 -43.39 6.62 25.00
C ASP A 73 -44.63 6.75 25.90
N GLN A 74 -45.83 6.56 25.35
CA GLN A 74 -47.05 6.58 26.15
C GLN A 74 -47.17 5.36 27.08
N LEU A 75 -46.75 4.18 26.63
CA LEU A 75 -46.74 2.97 27.45
C LEU A 75 -45.78 3.07 28.64
N ARG A 76 -44.70 3.85 28.56
CA ARG A 76 -43.82 4.10 29.72
C ARG A 76 -44.56 4.83 30.85
N HIS A 77 -45.47 5.75 30.51
CA HIS A 77 -46.31 6.38 31.53
C HIS A 77 -47.25 5.36 32.20
N PHE A 78 -47.78 4.42 31.42
CA PHE A 78 -48.57 3.32 31.97
C PHE A 78 -47.73 2.36 32.81
N GLU A 79 -46.50 2.05 32.41
CA GLU A 79 -45.54 1.25 33.18
C GLU A 79 -45.25 1.90 34.54
N ASN A 80 -44.95 3.19 34.56
CA ASN A 80 -44.73 3.95 35.80
C ASN A 80 -45.95 3.90 36.73
N TYR A 81 -47.16 4.07 36.17
CA TYR A 81 -48.39 3.93 36.94
C TYR A 81 -48.53 2.54 37.58
N VAL A 82 -48.23 1.47 36.85
CA VAL A 82 -48.30 0.11 37.39
C VAL A 82 -47.24 -0.10 38.49
N ASP A 83 -46.05 0.49 38.33
CA ASP A 83 -44.99 0.45 39.35
C ASP A 83 -45.39 1.20 40.63
N GLU A 84 -46.05 2.37 40.51
CA GLU A 84 -46.63 3.11 41.64
C GLU A 84 -47.72 2.30 42.35
N GLN A 85 -48.58 1.62 41.60
CA GLN A 85 -49.60 0.74 42.18
C GLN A 85 -48.97 -0.43 42.93
N GLN A 86 -47.87 -0.98 42.43
CA GLN A 86 -47.11 -2.04 43.09
C GLN A 86 -46.49 -1.56 44.40
N GLN A 87 -45.88 -0.37 44.41
CA GLN A 87 -45.34 0.25 45.62
C GLN A 87 -46.44 0.57 46.65
N SER A 88 -47.66 0.86 46.20
CA SER A 88 -48.82 1.08 47.07
C SER A 88 -49.40 -0.21 47.70
N GLY A 89 -48.85 -1.38 47.37
CA GLY A 89 -49.23 -2.68 47.94
C GLY A 89 -50.39 -3.38 47.21
N ALA A 90 -50.74 -2.96 45.98
CA ALA A 90 -51.74 -3.66 45.18
C ALA A 90 -51.18 -5.02 44.71
N SER A 91 -51.99 -6.08 44.78
CA SER A 91 -51.58 -7.41 44.27
C SER A 91 -51.46 -7.38 42.74
N MET A 92 -50.24 -7.66 42.25
CA MET A 92 -49.97 -7.68 40.82
C MET A 92 -50.69 -8.82 40.09
N ARG A 93 -50.96 -9.94 40.77
CA ARG A 93 -51.75 -11.04 40.22
C ARG A 93 -53.14 -10.60 39.74
N ILE A 94 -53.84 -9.82 40.56
CA ILE A 94 -55.20 -9.33 40.22
C ILE A 94 -55.12 -8.39 39.01
N LEU A 95 -54.10 -7.54 38.96
CA LEU A 95 -53.90 -6.63 37.83
C LEU A 95 -53.55 -7.40 36.54
N TYR A 96 -52.73 -8.45 36.65
CA TYR A 96 -52.36 -9.34 35.54
C TYR A 96 -53.59 -10.04 34.96
N GLU A 97 -54.49 -10.57 35.81
CA GLU A 97 -55.75 -11.17 35.39
C GLU A 97 -56.73 -10.12 34.81
N ARG A 98 -56.82 -8.93 35.42
CA ARG A 98 -57.72 -7.87 34.98
C ARG A 98 -57.38 -7.33 33.60
N VAL A 99 -56.09 -7.17 33.28
CA VAL A 99 -55.66 -6.73 31.96
C VAL A 99 -56.08 -7.71 30.85
N GLN A 100 -56.21 -9.00 31.17
CA GLN A 100 -56.66 -10.01 30.20
C GLN A 100 -58.12 -9.86 29.78
N SER A 101 -58.94 -9.10 30.52
CA SER A 101 -60.34 -8.84 30.16
C SER A 101 -60.50 -7.92 28.94
N SER A 102 -59.41 -7.32 28.44
CA SER A 102 -59.45 -6.54 27.21
C SER A 102 -59.81 -7.42 26.01
N GLY A 103 -60.93 -7.11 25.34
CA GLY A 103 -61.48 -7.97 24.29
C GLY A 103 -60.62 -8.09 23.03
N ASN A 104 -59.73 -7.11 22.76
CA ASN A 104 -58.85 -7.15 21.59
C ASN A 104 -57.48 -7.74 21.96
N VAL A 105 -57.05 -8.75 21.21
CA VAL A 105 -55.79 -9.50 21.48
C VAL A 105 -54.54 -8.62 21.54
N LEU A 106 -54.40 -7.64 20.64
CA LEU A 106 -53.17 -6.85 20.54
C LEU A 106 -53.03 -5.88 21.74
N PRO A 107 -54.01 -5.00 22.05
CA PRO A 107 -53.97 -4.21 23.28
C PRO A 107 -53.78 -5.06 24.55
N ARG A 108 -54.49 -6.19 24.63
CA ARG A 108 -54.38 -7.12 25.75
C ARG A 108 -52.94 -7.56 25.98
N LEU A 109 -52.25 -8.00 24.93
CA LEU A 109 -50.89 -8.53 25.07
C LEU A 109 -49.86 -7.44 25.39
N TYR A 110 -49.98 -6.22 24.84
CA TYR A 110 -49.08 -5.13 25.22
C TYR A 110 -49.23 -4.76 26.70
N LEU A 111 -50.47 -4.61 27.17
CA LEU A 111 -50.72 -4.35 28.59
C LEU A 111 -50.27 -5.52 29.47
N LEU A 112 -50.48 -6.76 29.02
CA LEU A 112 -50.06 -7.97 29.74
C LEU A 112 -48.54 -8.05 29.87
N VAL A 113 -47.80 -7.66 28.82
CA VAL A 113 -46.34 -7.58 28.86
C VAL A 113 -45.87 -6.51 29.84
N THR A 114 -46.48 -5.32 29.86
CA THR A 114 -46.12 -4.26 30.81
C THR A 114 -46.37 -4.68 32.26
N VAL A 115 -47.55 -5.23 32.55
CA VAL A 115 -47.88 -5.71 33.90
C VAL A 115 -47.05 -6.93 34.26
N GLY A 116 -46.81 -7.84 33.32
CA GLY A 116 -45.97 -9.02 33.52
C GLY A 116 -44.52 -8.67 33.84
N ALA A 117 -43.96 -7.63 33.20
CA ALA A 117 -42.64 -7.12 33.53
C ALA A 117 -42.58 -6.63 34.99
N ILE A 118 -43.58 -5.88 35.45
CA ILE A 118 -43.62 -5.40 36.85
C ILE A 118 -43.93 -6.55 37.82
N TYR A 119 -44.70 -7.55 37.38
CA TYR A 119 -44.98 -8.74 38.18
C TYR A 119 -43.72 -9.57 38.46
N ILE A 120 -42.80 -9.65 37.50
CA ILE A 120 -41.47 -10.24 37.71
C ILE A 120 -40.66 -9.37 38.68
N LYS A 121 -40.69 -8.03 38.50
CA LYS A 121 -39.98 -7.07 39.36
C LYS A 121 -40.45 -7.13 40.82
N SER A 122 -41.75 -7.35 41.06
CA SER A 122 -42.35 -7.42 42.40
C SER A 122 -42.04 -8.71 43.15
N ARG A 123 -41.55 -9.75 42.46
CA ARG A 123 -41.22 -11.08 43.00
C ARG A 123 -42.40 -11.83 43.61
N GLU A 124 -43.63 -11.44 43.29
CA GLU A 124 -44.84 -12.18 43.70
C GLU A 124 -44.98 -13.52 42.97
N ALA A 125 -44.37 -13.66 41.78
CA ALA A 125 -44.31 -14.89 41.01
C ALA A 125 -42.89 -15.17 40.50
N PRO A 126 -42.52 -16.45 40.30
CA PRO A 126 -41.23 -16.79 39.72
C PRO A 126 -41.13 -16.28 38.28
N ALA A 127 -40.00 -15.66 37.96
CA ALA A 127 -39.75 -15.05 36.66
C ALA A 127 -39.95 -16.03 35.49
N ARG A 128 -39.51 -17.29 35.65
CA ARG A 128 -39.65 -18.38 34.68
C ARG A 128 -41.10 -18.55 34.24
N ASP A 129 -42.01 -18.67 35.19
CA ASP A 129 -43.41 -19.01 34.87
C ASP A 129 -44.08 -17.85 34.13
N VAL A 130 -43.83 -16.60 34.56
CA VAL A 130 -44.35 -15.40 33.87
C VAL A 130 -43.74 -15.26 32.48
N LEU A 131 -42.43 -15.48 32.32
CA LEU A 131 -41.76 -15.41 31.01
C LEU A 131 -42.27 -16.50 30.05
N THR A 132 -42.48 -17.73 30.54
CA THR A 132 -43.06 -18.82 29.75
C THR A 132 -44.50 -18.51 29.34
N ASP A 133 -45.31 -17.96 30.24
CA ASP A 133 -46.68 -17.54 29.92
C ASP A 133 -46.68 -16.43 28.86
N LEU A 134 -45.89 -15.37 29.04
CA LEU A 134 -45.82 -14.26 28.07
C LEU A 134 -45.35 -14.71 26.68
N VAL A 135 -44.33 -15.57 26.58
CA VAL A 135 -43.84 -16.04 25.27
C VAL A 135 -44.83 -16.98 24.57
N GLU A 136 -45.60 -17.77 25.33
CA GLU A 136 -46.68 -18.61 24.81
C GLU A 136 -47.90 -17.78 24.39
N MET A 137 -48.34 -16.84 25.22
CA MET A 137 -49.49 -15.98 24.95
C MET A 137 -49.26 -15.05 23.75
N THR A 138 -48.01 -14.61 23.55
CA THR A 138 -47.64 -13.82 22.35
C THR A 138 -47.69 -14.63 21.05
N LYS A 139 -47.73 -15.98 21.09
CA LYS A 139 -48.04 -16.80 19.90
C LYS A 139 -49.45 -16.56 19.36
N GLY A 140 -50.36 -15.95 20.14
CA GLY A 140 -51.68 -15.57 19.64
C GLY A 140 -51.65 -14.58 18.46
N VAL A 141 -50.55 -13.84 18.25
CA VAL A 141 -50.44 -12.84 17.17
C VAL A 141 -49.57 -13.38 16.03
N GLN A 142 -50.22 -13.98 15.05
CA GLN A 142 -49.57 -14.59 13.87
C GLN A 142 -49.38 -13.61 12.69
N HIS A 143 -49.85 -12.37 12.82
CA HIS A 143 -49.66 -11.34 11.79
C HIS A 143 -48.19 -10.86 11.80
N PRO A 144 -47.44 -10.93 10.67
CA PRO A 144 -46.01 -10.64 10.62
C PRO A 144 -45.61 -9.32 11.27
N LEU A 145 -46.10 -8.18 10.76
CA LEU A 145 -45.70 -6.86 11.25
C LEU A 145 -46.01 -6.67 12.75
N ARG A 146 -47.28 -6.85 13.14
CA ARG A 146 -47.76 -6.68 14.53
C ARG A 146 -47.06 -7.61 15.51
N GLY A 147 -46.85 -8.87 15.11
CA GLY A 147 -46.19 -9.87 15.94
C GLY A 147 -44.71 -9.55 16.16
N LEU A 148 -44.00 -9.10 15.10
CA LEU A 148 -42.59 -8.66 15.21
C LEU A 148 -42.44 -7.52 16.23
N PHE A 149 -43.28 -6.49 16.14
CA PHE A 149 -43.24 -5.36 17.06
C PHE A 149 -43.64 -5.73 18.49
N LEU A 150 -44.64 -6.60 18.67
CA LEU A 150 -45.04 -7.08 20.00
C LEU A 150 -43.93 -7.92 20.65
N ARG A 151 -43.27 -8.80 19.89
CA ARG A 151 -42.16 -9.62 20.39
C ARG A 151 -40.90 -8.80 20.65
N HIS A 152 -40.67 -7.77 19.84
CA HIS A 152 -39.64 -6.78 20.11
C HIS A 152 -39.94 -6.03 21.43
N TYR A 153 -41.19 -5.60 21.65
CA TYR A 153 -41.63 -4.98 22.90
C TYR A 153 -41.43 -5.90 24.11
N LEU A 154 -41.80 -7.18 23.98
CA LEU A 154 -41.55 -8.19 25.00
C LEU A 154 -40.06 -8.25 25.37
N SER A 155 -39.18 -8.37 24.38
CA SER A 155 -37.72 -8.42 24.58
C SER A 155 -37.14 -7.15 25.21
N LEU A 156 -37.74 -5.98 24.93
CA LEU A 156 -37.36 -4.72 25.56
C LEU A 156 -37.82 -4.66 27.03
N SER A 157 -39.07 -5.04 27.30
CA SER A 157 -39.71 -4.92 28.61
C SER A 157 -39.10 -5.86 29.66
N VAL A 158 -38.59 -7.02 29.22
CA VAL A 158 -37.98 -8.02 30.11
C VAL A 158 -36.46 -7.91 30.22
N ARG A 159 -35.82 -6.94 29.54
CA ARG A 159 -34.35 -6.82 29.44
C ARG A 159 -33.64 -6.93 30.80
N ASP A 160 -34.10 -6.18 31.78
CA ASP A 160 -33.53 -6.04 33.13
C ASP A 160 -34.11 -7.07 34.13
N LYS A 161 -34.89 -8.04 33.63
CA LYS A 161 -35.75 -8.92 34.43
C LYS A 161 -35.56 -10.40 34.10
N LEU A 162 -34.55 -10.71 33.30
CA LEU A 162 -34.17 -12.10 32.99
C LEU A 162 -33.40 -12.71 34.17
N PRO A 163 -33.67 -13.97 34.53
CA PRO A 163 -32.78 -14.74 35.39
C PRO A 163 -31.36 -14.79 34.82
N ASP A 164 -30.38 -14.35 35.60
CA ASP A 164 -28.96 -14.34 35.25
C ASP A 164 -28.13 -14.73 36.48
N THR A 165 -26.88 -15.14 36.28
CA THR A 165 -26.00 -15.59 37.35
C THR A 165 -25.77 -14.49 38.37
N GLY A 166 -26.20 -14.74 39.62
CA GLY A 166 -26.10 -13.75 40.70
C GLY A 166 -27.17 -12.65 40.64
N SER A 167 -28.15 -12.75 39.73
CA SER A 167 -29.25 -11.80 39.67
C SER A 167 -30.24 -12.04 40.80
N VAL A 168 -30.93 -10.97 41.18
CA VAL A 168 -31.96 -10.97 42.22
C VAL A 168 -33.08 -11.98 41.94
N TYR A 169 -33.35 -12.24 40.66
CA TYR A 169 -34.41 -13.13 40.21
C TYR A 169 -34.01 -14.61 40.32
N GLU A 170 -32.72 -14.93 40.15
CA GLU A 170 -32.17 -16.25 40.42
C GLU A 170 -32.19 -16.56 41.93
N GLN A 171 -31.77 -15.59 42.76
CA GLN A 171 -31.74 -15.73 44.23
C GLN A 171 -33.13 -15.93 44.84
N SER A 172 -34.18 -15.37 44.22
CA SER A 172 -35.57 -15.61 44.64
C SER A 172 -36.13 -16.98 44.23
N GLY A 173 -35.31 -17.86 43.61
CA GLY A 173 -35.77 -19.14 43.07
C GLY A 173 -36.65 -18.98 41.82
N GLY A 174 -36.53 -17.85 41.12
CA GLY A 174 -37.40 -17.46 40.02
C GLY A 174 -37.04 -18.08 38.67
N GLY A 175 -35.95 -18.84 38.54
CA GLY A 175 -35.50 -19.48 37.30
C GLY A 175 -33.97 -19.53 37.18
N THR A 176 -33.48 -20.22 36.15
CA THR A 176 -32.04 -20.35 35.84
C THR A 176 -31.65 -19.61 34.56
N VAL A 177 -30.35 -19.41 34.33
CA VAL A 177 -29.82 -18.88 33.06
C VAL A 177 -30.33 -19.68 31.85
N SER A 178 -30.47 -21.01 31.98
CA SER A 178 -30.99 -21.88 30.91
C SER A 178 -32.44 -21.54 30.53
N ASP A 179 -33.26 -21.11 31.49
CA ASP A 179 -34.64 -20.69 31.22
C ASP A 179 -34.68 -19.37 30.43
N SER A 180 -33.79 -18.43 30.75
CA SER A 180 -33.61 -17.19 29.99
C SER A 180 -33.18 -17.46 28.56
N ILE A 181 -32.24 -18.40 28.36
CA ILE A 181 -31.77 -18.82 27.03
C ILE A 181 -32.94 -19.42 26.23
N LYS A 182 -33.67 -20.38 26.81
CA LYS A 182 -34.84 -21.00 26.16
C LYS A 182 -35.90 -19.98 25.78
N PHE A 183 -36.23 -19.06 26.68
CA PHE A 183 -37.17 -17.97 26.41
C PHE A 183 -36.72 -17.11 25.22
N LEU A 184 -35.46 -16.67 25.20
CA LEU A 184 -34.93 -15.82 24.13
C LEU A 184 -34.84 -16.55 22.78
N LEU A 185 -34.41 -17.82 22.78
CA LEU A 185 -34.33 -18.65 21.58
C LEU A 185 -35.73 -18.98 21.02
N GLN A 186 -36.70 -19.25 21.90
CA GLN A 186 -38.09 -19.42 21.50
C GLN A 186 -38.66 -18.13 20.89
N ASN A 187 -38.43 -16.98 21.54
CA ASN A 187 -38.88 -15.70 21.00
C ASN A 187 -38.21 -15.39 19.65
N LEU A 188 -36.91 -15.69 19.50
CA LEU A 188 -36.18 -15.56 18.23
C LEU A 188 -36.76 -16.46 17.14
N ARG A 189 -37.05 -17.73 17.44
CA ARG A 189 -37.65 -18.69 16.49
C ARG A 189 -38.96 -18.15 15.93
N GLU A 190 -39.84 -17.69 16.80
CA GLU A 190 -41.14 -17.14 16.42
C GLU A 190 -41.01 -15.82 15.63
N THR A 191 -40.09 -14.95 16.06
CA THR A 191 -39.82 -13.66 15.40
C THR A 191 -39.24 -13.89 14.00
N ASN A 192 -38.33 -14.86 13.85
CA ASN A 192 -37.78 -15.27 12.55
C ASN A 192 -38.88 -15.85 11.64
N GLN A 193 -39.75 -16.71 12.15
CA GLN A 193 -40.88 -17.24 11.37
C GLN A 193 -41.86 -16.15 10.92
N LEU A 194 -42.14 -15.15 11.76
CA LEU A 194 -42.95 -14.00 11.37
C LEU A 194 -42.28 -13.18 10.28
N TRP A 195 -40.97 -12.97 10.39
CA TRP A 195 -40.18 -12.25 9.40
C TRP A 195 -40.11 -12.96 8.04
N ILE A 196 -40.00 -14.29 8.02
CA ILE A 196 -40.07 -15.12 6.79
C ILE A 196 -41.48 -15.10 6.21
N ARG A 197 -42.51 -15.10 7.06
CA ARG A 197 -43.90 -14.96 6.60
C ARG A 197 -44.19 -13.64 5.92
N LEU A 198 -43.46 -12.57 6.26
CA LEU A 198 -43.56 -11.28 5.56
C LEU A 198 -43.23 -11.41 4.06
N GLN A 199 -42.34 -12.35 3.67
CA GLN A 199 -42.03 -12.66 2.27
C GLN A 199 -43.24 -13.23 1.51
N HIS A 200 -44.09 -13.98 2.19
CA HIS A 200 -45.19 -14.74 1.60
C HIS A 200 -46.56 -14.07 1.78
N GLN A 201 -46.61 -12.96 2.53
CA GLN A 201 -47.85 -12.23 2.77
C GLN A 201 -48.35 -11.63 1.46
N LYS A 202 -49.52 -12.10 1.00
CA LYS A 202 -50.22 -11.64 -0.22
C LYS A 202 -51.22 -10.50 0.06
N THR A 203 -51.28 -10.01 1.30
CA THR A 203 -52.25 -8.99 1.72
C THR A 203 -51.84 -7.63 1.15
N ASN A 204 -52.73 -7.01 0.36
CA ASN A 204 -52.58 -5.73 -0.36
C ASN A 204 -51.83 -5.80 -1.71
N GLY A 205 -52.41 -6.52 -2.68
CA GLY A 205 -52.10 -6.36 -4.11
C GLY A 205 -50.62 -6.39 -4.49
N ALA A 206 -50.07 -7.59 -4.71
CA ALA A 206 -48.80 -7.84 -5.41
C ALA A 206 -47.73 -6.73 -5.36
N ARG A 207 -47.34 -6.25 -4.16
CA ARG A 207 -46.14 -5.42 -4.04
C ARG A 207 -44.96 -6.23 -4.60
N PRO A 208 -44.10 -5.63 -5.45
CA PRO A 208 -42.98 -6.34 -6.05
C PRO A 208 -42.12 -7.03 -4.98
N LEU A 209 -41.59 -8.21 -5.31
CA LEU A 209 -40.73 -8.99 -4.42
C LEU A 209 -39.57 -8.14 -3.86
N VAL A 210 -38.96 -7.30 -4.71
CA VAL A 210 -37.88 -6.38 -4.35
C VAL A 210 -38.27 -5.39 -3.24
N VAL A 211 -39.49 -4.84 -3.27
CA VAL A 211 -39.97 -3.89 -2.25
C VAL A 211 -40.16 -4.61 -0.91
N ARG A 212 -40.69 -5.84 -0.94
CA ARG A 212 -40.87 -6.65 0.27
C ARG A 212 -39.53 -7.08 0.87
N GLU A 213 -38.55 -7.40 0.05
CA GLU A 213 -37.19 -7.72 0.52
C GLU A 213 -36.51 -6.51 1.16
N LYS A 214 -36.70 -5.31 0.59
CA LYS A 214 -36.21 -4.06 1.18
C LYS A 214 -36.88 -3.78 2.53
N GLU A 215 -38.20 -3.86 2.60
CA GLU A 215 -38.97 -3.71 3.84
C GLU A 215 -38.55 -4.75 4.90
N ARG A 216 -38.33 -6.00 4.50
CA ARG A 216 -37.79 -7.06 5.38
C ARG A 216 -36.40 -6.70 5.91
N MET A 217 -35.51 -6.18 5.06
CA MET A 217 -34.18 -5.76 5.47
C MET A 217 -34.20 -4.58 6.45
N GLU A 218 -35.15 -3.65 6.34
CA GLU A 218 -35.33 -2.58 7.31
C GLU A 218 -35.76 -3.12 8.69
N LEU A 219 -36.58 -4.17 8.72
CA LEU A 219 -37.07 -4.80 9.96
C LEU A 219 -36.10 -5.82 10.60
N ARG A 220 -35.00 -6.17 9.95
CA ARG A 220 -34.08 -7.23 10.41
C ARG A 220 -33.55 -6.98 11.83
N LEU A 221 -33.34 -5.72 12.21
CA LEU A 221 -32.85 -5.32 13.54
C LEU A 221 -33.79 -5.77 14.68
N LEU A 222 -35.09 -5.84 14.42
CA LEU A 222 -36.07 -6.34 15.40
C LEU A 222 -35.82 -7.82 15.71
N VAL A 223 -35.47 -8.61 14.69
CA VAL A 223 -35.13 -10.05 14.84
C VAL A 223 -33.81 -10.22 15.59
N GLY A 224 -32.83 -9.37 15.29
CA GLY A 224 -31.50 -9.42 15.93
C GLY A 224 -31.51 -9.04 17.42
N THR A 225 -32.57 -8.40 17.91
CA THR A 225 -32.64 -7.93 19.31
C THR A 225 -32.50 -9.09 20.31
N SER A 226 -33.13 -10.24 20.04
CA SER A 226 -33.01 -11.42 20.92
C SER A 226 -31.58 -11.96 20.99
N LEU A 227 -30.81 -11.90 19.89
CA LEU A 227 -29.40 -12.30 19.87
C LEU A 227 -28.54 -11.34 20.68
N VAL A 228 -28.77 -10.04 20.54
CA VAL A 228 -28.09 -9.02 21.36
C VAL A 228 -28.37 -9.25 22.85
N ARG A 229 -29.61 -9.62 23.21
CA ARG A 229 -29.93 -9.98 24.60
C ARG A 229 -29.17 -11.21 25.07
N LEU A 230 -29.07 -12.26 24.26
CA LEU A 230 -28.29 -13.45 24.61
C LEU A 230 -26.82 -13.12 24.89
N SER A 231 -26.21 -12.20 24.15
CA SER A 231 -24.82 -11.77 24.39
C SER A 231 -24.61 -10.91 25.64
N GLN A 232 -25.69 -10.34 26.19
CA GLN A 232 -25.66 -9.46 27.36
C GLN A 232 -25.88 -10.22 28.68
N ILE A 233 -26.16 -11.52 28.63
CA ILE A 233 -26.34 -12.35 29.83
C ILE A 233 -24.96 -12.78 30.30
N ASP A 234 -24.57 -12.37 31.50
CA ASP A 234 -23.24 -12.63 32.07
C ASP A 234 -23.04 -14.13 32.36
N GLY A 235 -24.12 -14.84 32.67
CA GLY A 235 -24.12 -16.29 32.86
C GLY A 235 -23.84 -17.12 31.60
N VAL A 236 -23.76 -16.51 30.40
CA VAL A 236 -23.41 -17.23 29.17
C VAL A 236 -21.88 -17.35 29.07
N THR A 237 -21.36 -18.37 29.75
CA THR A 237 -19.95 -18.76 29.61
C THR A 237 -19.70 -19.49 28.28
N SER A 238 -18.43 -19.63 27.90
CA SER A 238 -18.06 -20.29 26.65
C SER A 238 -18.57 -21.74 26.55
N SER A 239 -18.63 -22.46 27.68
CA SER A 239 -19.18 -23.83 27.72
C SER A 239 -20.68 -23.85 27.49
N ILE A 240 -21.44 -22.99 28.16
CA ILE A 240 -22.90 -22.88 27.98
C ILE A 240 -23.22 -22.45 26.54
N TYR A 241 -22.43 -21.56 25.97
CA TYR A 241 -22.56 -21.18 24.57
C TYR A 241 -22.35 -22.36 23.62
N ALA A 242 -21.27 -23.13 23.82
CA ALA A 242 -20.89 -24.25 22.97
C ALA A 242 -21.88 -25.44 23.04
N GLU A 243 -22.47 -25.68 24.20
CA GLU A 243 -23.35 -26.82 24.47
C GLU A 243 -24.84 -26.52 24.25
N GLN A 244 -25.32 -25.33 24.64
CA GLN A 244 -26.75 -25.01 24.64
C GLN A 244 -27.12 -23.95 23.60
N VAL A 245 -26.46 -22.79 23.60
CA VAL A 245 -26.90 -21.65 22.78
C VAL A 245 -26.63 -21.88 21.29
N LEU A 246 -25.39 -22.23 20.93
CA LEU A 246 -24.97 -22.33 19.54
C LEU A 246 -25.66 -23.48 18.78
N PRO A 247 -25.78 -24.71 19.32
CA PRO A 247 -26.44 -25.80 18.60
C PRO A 247 -27.92 -25.52 18.32
N GLU A 248 -28.65 -24.98 19.30
CA GLU A 248 -30.06 -24.61 19.11
C GLU A 248 -30.20 -23.46 18.11
N LEU A 249 -29.33 -22.47 18.17
CA LEU A 249 -29.36 -21.34 17.24
C LEU A 249 -29.08 -21.77 15.80
N LEU A 250 -28.04 -22.59 15.59
CA LEU A 250 -27.67 -23.02 14.24
C LEU A 250 -28.66 -24.05 13.67
N ASN A 251 -29.01 -25.09 14.43
CA ASN A 251 -29.86 -26.16 13.91
C ASN A 251 -31.34 -25.76 13.86
N ASP A 252 -31.88 -25.21 14.95
CA ASP A 252 -33.32 -24.98 15.07
C ASP A 252 -33.78 -23.63 14.52
N VAL A 253 -32.88 -22.64 14.39
CA VAL A 253 -33.24 -21.31 13.87
C VAL A 253 -32.68 -21.10 12.47
N VAL A 254 -31.37 -21.25 12.26
CA VAL A 254 -30.72 -20.94 10.98
C VAL A 254 -31.00 -22.02 9.93
N LEU A 255 -30.75 -23.30 10.21
CA LEU A 255 -30.97 -24.35 9.22
C LEU A 255 -32.46 -24.62 8.97
N ALA A 256 -33.31 -24.45 9.99
CA ALA A 256 -34.75 -24.65 9.87
C ALA A 256 -35.44 -23.60 8.98
N CYS A 257 -34.93 -22.36 8.88
CA CYS A 257 -35.67 -21.25 8.28
C CYS A 257 -35.85 -21.32 6.76
N LYS A 258 -35.03 -22.11 6.03
CA LYS A 258 -35.11 -22.32 4.57
C LYS A 258 -35.36 -21.03 3.75
N ASP A 259 -34.88 -19.88 4.22
CA ASP A 259 -34.99 -18.57 3.56
C ASP A 259 -33.59 -17.94 3.50
N CYS A 260 -33.13 -17.61 2.28
CA CYS A 260 -31.75 -17.17 2.06
C CYS A 260 -31.41 -15.86 2.78
N MET A 261 -32.33 -14.89 2.74
CA MET A 261 -32.17 -13.58 3.38
C MET A 261 -32.05 -13.72 4.89
N ALA A 262 -32.89 -14.58 5.49
CA ALA A 262 -32.84 -14.82 6.92
C ALA A 262 -31.58 -15.56 7.36
N GLN A 263 -31.15 -16.58 6.61
CA GLN A 263 -29.91 -17.30 6.89
C GLN A 263 -28.69 -16.37 6.84
N GLN A 264 -28.60 -15.53 5.80
CA GLN A 264 -27.49 -14.59 5.66
C GLN A 264 -27.43 -13.60 6.82
N TYR A 265 -28.56 -12.95 7.13
CA TYR A 265 -28.61 -11.97 8.21
C TYR A 265 -28.35 -12.58 9.58
N LEU A 266 -28.93 -13.75 9.89
CA LEU A 266 -28.74 -14.38 11.19
C LEU A 266 -27.29 -14.83 11.38
N MET A 267 -26.65 -15.38 10.36
CA MET A 267 -25.22 -15.73 10.43
C MET A 267 -24.34 -14.50 10.61
N ASP A 268 -24.59 -13.43 9.86
CA ASP A 268 -23.87 -12.16 10.05
C ASP A 268 -24.09 -11.59 11.46
N CYS A 269 -25.32 -11.68 11.99
CA CYS A 269 -25.66 -11.21 13.32
C CYS A 269 -24.96 -12.04 14.41
N ILE A 270 -24.90 -13.37 14.28
CA ILE A 270 -24.15 -14.25 15.18
C ILE A 270 -22.67 -13.83 15.21
N ILE A 271 -22.07 -13.66 14.03
CA ILE A 271 -20.66 -13.25 13.91
C ILE A 271 -20.42 -11.85 14.46
N GLN A 272 -21.40 -10.94 14.47
CA GLN A 272 -21.24 -9.58 14.99
C GLN A 272 -21.54 -9.44 16.48
N VAL A 273 -22.47 -10.22 17.02
CA VAL A 273 -23.00 -10.02 18.37
C VAL A 273 -22.20 -10.79 19.42
N PHE A 274 -21.78 -12.02 19.14
CA PHE A 274 -21.05 -12.82 20.13
C PHE A 274 -19.54 -12.50 20.13
N PRO A 275 -18.85 -12.63 21.27
CA PRO A 275 -17.39 -12.47 21.40
C PRO A 275 -16.55 -13.35 20.47
N ASP A 276 -15.32 -12.93 20.20
CA ASP A 276 -14.39 -13.61 19.28
C ASP A 276 -13.88 -14.95 19.83
N GLU A 277 -13.73 -15.06 21.15
CA GLU A 277 -13.33 -16.29 21.85
C GLU A 277 -14.33 -17.42 21.62
N PHE A 278 -15.62 -17.10 21.59
CA PHE A 278 -16.69 -18.07 21.35
C PHE A 278 -16.65 -18.62 19.93
N HIS A 279 -16.31 -17.75 18.96
CA HIS A 279 -16.16 -18.14 17.56
C HIS A 279 -14.95 -19.04 17.34
N LEU A 280 -13.81 -18.77 18.00
CA LEU A 280 -12.61 -19.61 17.89
C LEU A 280 -12.85 -21.02 18.43
N GLN A 281 -13.50 -21.16 19.59
CA GLN A 281 -13.78 -22.47 20.18
C GLN A 281 -14.80 -23.29 19.38
N ASN A 282 -15.73 -22.64 18.68
CA ASN A 282 -16.81 -23.30 17.95
C ASN A 282 -16.70 -23.15 16.43
N LEU A 283 -15.50 -22.85 15.93
CA LEU A 283 -15.30 -22.55 14.52
C LEU A 283 -15.74 -23.70 13.62
N GLU A 284 -15.39 -24.94 13.97
CA GLU A 284 -15.78 -26.14 13.21
C GLU A 284 -17.30 -26.25 13.05
N LYS A 285 -18.07 -26.05 14.15
CA LYS A 285 -19.53 -26.09 14.12
C LYS A 285 -20.12 -24.98 13.23
N LEU A 286 -19.57 -23.77 13.30
CA LEU A 286 -20.00 -22.64 12.45
C LEU A 286 -19.73 -22.93 10.97
N LEU A 287 -18.53 -23.43 10.67
CA LEU A 287 -18.07 -23.79 9.34
C LEU A 287 -18.88 -24.94 8.71
N ASP A 288 -19.23 -25.96 9.48
CA ASP A 288 -20.09 -27.06 9.04
C ASP A 288 -21.52 -26.61 8.71
N VAL A 289 -22.02 -25.57 9.39
CA VAL A 289 -23.34 -25.03 9.12
C VAL A 289 -23.35 -24.17 7.86
N LEU A 290 -22.27 -23.43 7.59
CA LEU A 290 -22.09 -22.71 6.32
C LEU A 290 -22.15 -23.68 5.12
N GLU A 291 -21.65 -24.91 5.29
CA GLU A 291 -21.76 -25.97 4.26
C GLU A 291 -23.22 -26.33 3.94
N LYS A 292 -24.11 -26.28 4.94
CA LYS A 292 -25.51 -26.72 4.88
C LYS A 292 -26.51 -25.61 4.56
N LEU A 293 -26.07 -24.34 4.44
CA LEU A 293 -26.96 -23.21 4.10
C LEU A 293 -27.56 -23.36 2.70
N GLN A 294 -28.57 -22.56 2.35
CA GLN A 294 -29.14 -22.55 1.00
C GLN A 294 -28.17 -22.02 -0.06
N THR A 295 -28.35 -22.44 -1.32
CA THR A 295 -27.43 -22.13 -2.43
C THR A 295 -27.36 -20.65 -2.80
N ASN A 296 -28.42 -19.87 -2.58
CA ASN A 296 -28.44 -18.44 -2.91
C ASN A 296 -27.89 -17.56 -1.77
N VAL A 297 -27.46 -18.15 -0.65
CA VAL A 297 -26.83 -17.41 0.44
C VAL A 297 -25.40 -17.07 0.04
N ASP A 298 -25.02 -15.80 0.19
CA ASP A 298 -23.64 -15.39 -0.05
C ASP A 298 -22.73 -15.75 1.12
N VAL A 299 -22.23 -16.99 1.10
CA VAL A 299 -21.33 -17.52 2.13
C VAL A 299 -19.98 -16.79 2.14
N ALA A 300 -19.53 -16.26 1.00
CA ALA A 300 -18.25 -15.56 0.90
C ALA A 300 -18.27 -14.24 1.69
N LEU A 301 -19.40 -13.52 1.69
CA LEU A 301 -19.58 -12.32 2.52
C LEU A 301 -19.51 -12.64 4.02
N ILE A 302 -20.19 -13.71 4.45
CA ILE A 302 -20.23 -14.15 5.86
C ILE A 302 -18.81 -14.53 6.32
N LEU A 303 -18.10 -15.33 5.53
CA LEU A 303 -16.72 -15.72 5.81
C LEU A 303 -15.77 -14.51 5.80
N THR A 304 -15.96 -13.55 4.90
CA THR A 304 -15.17 -12.31 4.87
C THR A 304 -15.37 -11.51 6.15
N ALA A 305 -16.59 -11.41 6.67
CA ALA A 305 -16.88 -10.75 7.94
C ALA A 305 -16.20 -11.45 9.12
N LEU A 306 -16.29 -12.79 9.17
CA LEU A 306 -15.63 -13.60 10.19
C LEU A 306 -14.10 -13.41 10.16
N LEU A 307 -13.46 -13.56 9.00
CA LEU A 307 -12.02 -13.39 8.86
C LEU A 307 -11.56 -11.99 9.27
N LYS A 308 -12.24 -10.93 8.81
CA LYS A 308 -11.90 -9.55 9.20
C LYS A 308 -12.00 -9.34 10.70
N ARG A 309 -12.97 -9.98 11.35
CA ARG A 309 -13.16 -9.89 12.81
C ARG A 309 -12.04 -10.59 13.56
N LEU A 310 -11.72 -11.83 13.18
CA LEU A 310 -10.61 -12.60 13.76
C LEU A 310 -9.24 -11.96 13.51
N THR A 311 -9.03 -11.33 12.34
CA THR A 311 -7.81 -10.56 12.07
C THR A 311 -7.67 -9.38 13.03
N LYS A 312 -8.73 -8.58 13.22
CA LYS A 312 -8.74 -7.46 14.16
C LYS A 312 -8.54 -7.90 15.61
N PHE A 313 -9.12 -9.03 15.99
CA PHE A 313 -8.92 -9.62 17.32
C PHE A 313 -7.44 -9.92 17.58
N ARG A 314 -6.75 -10.57 16.64
CA ARG A 314 -5.32 -10.86 16.75
C ARG A 314 -4.45 -9.61 16.74
N GLU A 315 -4.78 -8.62 15.90
CA GLU A 315 -4.08 -7.32 15.89
C GLU A 315 -4.23 -6.59 17.24
N ALA A 316 -5.42 -6.63 17.85
CA ALA A 316 -5.66 -6.05 19.17
C ALA A 316 -4.85 -6.76 20.27
N GLN A 317 -4.78 -8.10 20.25
CA GLN A 317 -3.96 -8.86 21.19
C GLN A 317 -2.46 -8.57 21.03
N GLY A 318 -1.96 -8.46 19.80
CA GLY A 318 -0.54 -8.16 19.52
C GLY A 318 -0.08 -6.77 19.98
N ASN A 319 -0.99 -5.78 20.03
CA ASN A 319 -0.67 -4.44 20.53
C ASN A 319 -0.59 -4.36 22.06
N VAL A 320 -1.30 -5.23 22.78
CA VAL A 320 -1.29 -5.26 24.25
C VAL A 320 0.00 -5.89 24.79
N THR A 321 0.54 -6.91 24.10
CA THR A 321 1.80 -7.56 24.50
C THR A 321 3.04 -6.71 24.22
N GLY A 322 3.02 -5.86 23.19
CA GLY A 322 4.14 -4.97 22.83
C GLY A 322 4.46 -3.84 23.83
N ALA A 323 3.54 -3.50 24.74
CA ALA A 323 3.73 -2.44 25.72
C ALA A 323 4.19 -2.93 27.12
N GLY A 324 4.30 -4.25 27.34
CA GLY A 324 4.42 -4.81 28.69
C GLY A 324 5.52 -5.85 28.94
N GLN A 325 6.42 -6.14 28.00
CA GLN A 325 7.38 -7.25 28.15
C GLN A 325 8.85 -6.79 28.09
N GLN A 326 9.37 -6.34 29.22
CA GLN A 326 10.72 -6.69 29.66
C GLN A 326 10.56 -7.66 30.84
N GLU A 327 11.25 -8.80 30.74
CA GLU A 327 11.46 -9.85 31.76
C GLU A 327 10.63 -11.16 31.66
N THR A 328 11.37 -12.24 31.32
CA THR A 328 11.34 -13.63 31.83
C THR A 328 10.77 -14.77 30.96
N GLY A 329 11.60 -15.82 30.79
CA GLY A 329 11.20 -17.22 31.03
C GLY A 329 11.04 -18.16 29.83
N ALA A 330 11.55 -19.39 29.95
CA ALA A 330 11.40 -20.49 28.99
C ALA A 330 9.94 -20.94 28.74
N ASP A 331 8.99 -20.48 29.56
CA ASP A 331 7.54 -20.72 29.47
C ASP A 331 6.86 -20.00 28.29
N ASP A 332 7.50 -18.99 27.71
CA ASP A 332 6.99 -18.29 26.53
C ASP A 332 7.16 -19.12 25.25
N ARG A 333 8.16 -20.01 25.17
CA ARG A 333 8.41 -20.82 23.95
C ARG A 333 7.36 -21.91 23.74
N THR A 334 6.84 -22.50 24.81
CA THR A 334 5.76 -23.49 24.77
C THR A 334 4.45 -22.83 24.37
N LYS A 335 4.10 -21.69 24.98
CA LYS A 335 2.90 -20.91 24.61
C LYS A 335 2.94 -20.41 23.17
N LEU A 336 4.09 -19.94 22.69
CA LEU A 336 4.26 -19.51 21.29
C LEU A 336 4.08 -20.66 20.28
N ASN A 337 4.49 -21.88 20.63
CA ASN A 337 4.29 -23.05 19.77
C ASN A 337 2.82 -23.50 19.76
N ASP A 338 2.15 -23.47 20.91
CA ASP A 338 0.73 -23.81 21.02
C ASP A 338 -0.14 -22.82 20.24
N GLU A 339 0.12 -21.52 20.35
CA GLU A 339 -0.57 -20.48 19.56
C GLU A 339 -0.35 -20.63 18.05
N GLN A 340 0.85 -21.06 17.63
CA GLN A 340 1.16 -21.29 16.22
C GLN A 340 0.42 -22.52 15.68
N GLN A 341 0.29 -23.57 16.51
CA GLN A 341 -0.44 -24.78 16.15
C GLN A 341 -1.95 -24.52 16.09
N ASP A 342 -2.49 -23.70 16.99
CA ASP A 342 -3.88 -23.24 16.96
C ASP A 342 -4.16 -22.40 15.72
N GLY A 343 -3.27 -21.45 15.37
CA GLY A 343 -3.39 -20.64 14.16
C GLY A 343 -3.34 -21.48 12.87
N LEU A 344 -2.49 -22.52 12.83
CA LEU A 344 -2.42 -23.44 11.70
C LEU A 344 -3.67 -24.32 11.60
N HIS A 345 -4.20 -24.79 12.73
CA HIS A 345 -5.44 -25.57 12.79
C HIS A 345 -6.63 -24.75 12.27
N VAL A 346 -6.79 -23.51 12.76
CA VAL A 346 -7.81 -22.57 12.27
C VAL A 346 -7.67 -22.33 10.76
N PHE A 347 -6.44 -22.14 10.27
CA PHE A 347 -6.18 -21.98 8.85
C PHE A 347 -6.61 -23.22 8.04
N GLN A 348 -6.24 -24.43 8.47
CA GLN A 348 -6.60 -25.67 7.78
C GLN A 348 -8.11 -25.87 7.73
N GLN A 349 -8.83 -25.57 8.82
CA GLN A 349 -10.28 -25.63 8.86
C GLN A 349 -10.91 -24.66 7.85
N MET A 350 -10.48 -23.39 7.87
CA MET A 350 -10.95 -22.38 6.92
C MET A 350 -10.68 -22.78 5.47
N MET A 351 -9.50 -23.32 5.21
CA MET A 351 -9.10 -23.73 3.86
C MET A 351 -9.88 -24.96 3.37
N ASN A 352 -10.18 -25.93 4.26
CA ASN A 352 -11.03 -27.07 3.94
C ASN A 352 -12.45 -26.62 3.60
N THR A 353 -13.06 -25.74 4.40
CA THR A 353 -14.38 -25.18 4.07
C THR A 353 -14.40 -24.41 2.78
N THR A 354 -13.33 -23.67 2.49
CA THR A 354 -13.18 -22.93 1.24
C THR A 354 -13.16 -23.88 0.06
N GLY A 355 -12.39 -24.97 0.13
CA GLY A 355 -12.37 -26.02 -0.89
C GLY A 355 -13.75 -26.66 -1.09
N LYS A 356 -14.46 -26.99 -0.01
CA LYS A 356 -15.83 -27.53 -0.07
C LYS A 356 -16.83 -26.54 -0.68
N MET A 357 -16.72 -25.25 -0.36
CA MET A 357 -17.54 -24.17 -0.94
C MET A 357 -17.30 -24.02 -2.44
N PHE A 358 -16.06 -24.10 -2.90
CA PHE A 358 -15.75 -24.08 -4.32
C PHE A 358 -16.34 -25.29 -5.05
N LEU A 359 -16.18 -26.49 -4.48
CA LEU A 359 -16.80 -27.71 -5.03
C LEU A 359 -18.34 -27.62 -5.09
N ARG A 360 -18.97 -26.94 -4.13
CA ARG A 360 -20.42 -26.69 -4.14
C ARG A 360 -20.82 -25.71 -5.24
N SER A 361 -20.05 -24.64 -5.41
CA SER A 361 -20.27 -23.64 -6.49
C SER A 361 -20.08 -24.26 -7.88
N LEU A 362 -19.11 -25.17 -8.03
CA LEU A 362 -18.85 -25.96 -9.25
C LEU A 362 -19.97 -26.95 -9.57
N ARG A 363 -20.47 -27.70 -8.58
CA ARG A 363 -21.58 -28.65 -8.77
C ARG A 363 -22.86 -27.95 -9.22
N TYR A 364 -23.13 -26.76 -8.70
CA TYR A 364 -24.29 -25.98 -9.13
C TYR A 364 -24.20 -25.51 -10.59
N ALA A 365 -22.99 -25.15 -11.05
CA ALA A 365 -22.76 -24.81 -12.45
C ALA A 365 -22.93 -26.02 -13.39
N ALA A 366 -22.81 -27.25 -12.88
CA ALA A 366 -22.99 -28.49 -13.64
C ALA A 366 -24.42 -29.04 -13.59
N GLU A 367 -25.16 -28.83 -12.49
CA GLU A 367 -26.53 -29.34 -12.31
C GLU A 367 -27.59 -28.47 -13.01
N ASN A 368 -27.38 -27.16 -13.13
CA ASN A 368 -28.22 -26.28 -13.95
C ASN A 368 -27.67 -26.24 -15.39
N GLY A 369 -28.00 -27.25 -16.19
CA GLY A 369 -27.72 -27.30 -17.63
C GLY A 369 -28.50 -26.28 -18.47
N ASP A 370 -28.62 -25.02 -18.00
CA ASP A 370 -29.11 -23.91 -18.81
C ASP A 370 -27.94 -23.22 -19.50
N PRO A 371 -28.02 -23.00 -20.84
CA PRO A 371 -26.99 -22.25 -21.54
C PRO A 371 -26.98 -20.84 -20.96
N ILE A 372 -25.82 -20.42 -20.43
CA ILE A 372 -25.38 -19.03 -20.20
C ILE A 372 -26.57 -18.05 -20.26
N SER A 373 -27.44 -18.07 -19.24
CA SER A 373 -28.49 -17.07 -19.14
C SER A 373 -27.82 -15.79 -18.66
N GLU A 374 -27.65 -14.86 -19.59
CA GLU A 374 -27.14 -13.51 -19.35
C GLU A 374 -27.96 -12.84 -18.24
N GLY A 375 -27.34 -12.62 -17.08
CA GLY A 375 -27.81 -11.66 -16.08
C GLY A 375 -28.13 -12.24 -14.70
N GLY A 376 -27.15 -12.27 -13.80
CA GLY A 376 -27.41 -12.14 -12.36
C GLY A 376 -26.68 -13.11 -11.43
N GLY A 377 -26.70 -14.42 -11.70
CA GLY A 377 -26.25 -15.43 -10.72
C GLY A 377 -24.73 -15.59 -10.60
N THR A 378 -24.00 -15.49 -11.70
CA THR A 378 -22.53 -15.64 -11.75
C THR A 378 -21.80 -14.36 -11.34
N ASP A 379 -22.41 -13.20 -11.59
CA ASP A 379 -21.85 -11.87 -11.33
C ASP A 379 -21.74 -11.56 -9.83
N VAL A 380 -22.74 -11.94 -9.04
CA VAL A 380 -22.79 -11.68 -7.59
C VAL A 380 -21.73 -12.48 -6.83
N GLN A 381 -21.40 -13.70 -7.29
CA GLN A 381 -20.42 -14.55 -6.63
C GLN A 381 -18.97 -14.07 -6.82
N LEU A 382 -18.64 -13.47 -7.96
CA LEU A 382 -17.27 -13.03 -8.21
C LEU A 382 -16.91 -11.78 -7.39
N ALA A 383 -17.89 -10.89 -7.22
CA ALA A 383 -17.76 -9.68 -6.41
C ALA A 383 -17.59 -9.96 -4.92
N SER A 384 -18.12 -11.06 -4.39
CA SER A 384 -17.98 -11.44 -2.97
C SER A 384 -16.80 -12.37 -2.69
N VAL A 385 -16.48 -13.29 -3.61
CA VAL A 385 -15.39 -14.27 -3.43
C VAL A 385 -14.00 -13.65 -3.55
N LEU A 386 -13.79 -12.65 -4.42
CA LEU A 386 -12.46 -12.03 -4.55
C LEU A 386 -12.04 -11.24 -3.30
N PRO A 387 -12.92 -10.39 -2.70
CA PRO A 387 -12.63 -9.79 -1.40
C PRO A 387 -12.40 -10.81 -0.29
N TYR A 388 -13.05 -11.98 -0.35
CA TYR A 388 -12.81 -13.07 0.59
C TYR A 388 -11.36 -13.55 0.52
N PHE A 389 -10.80 -13.79 -0.67
CA PHE A 389 -9.39 -14.19 -0.80
C PHE A 389 -8.41 -13.12 -0.31
N VAL A 390 -8.73 -11.84 -0.49
CA VAL A 390 -7.94 -10.73 0.08
C VAL A 390 -8.01 -10.76 1.62
N ALA A 391 -9.21 -10.92 2.18
CA ALA A 391 -9.39 -11.06 3.63
C ALA A 391 -8.69 -12.30 4.17
N PHE A 392 -8.63 -13.39 3.40
CA PHE A 392 -7.97 -14.62 3.79
C PHE A 392 -6.45 -14.49 3.75
N ALA A 393 -5.89 -13.85 2.72
CA ALA A 393 -4.46 -13.56 2.65
C ALA A 393 -4.01 -12.62 3.78
N THR A 394 -4.83 -11.63 4.14
CA THR A 394 -4.52 -10.74 5.29
C THR A 394 -4.63 -11.47 6.61
N PHE A 395 -5.65 -12.32 6.78
CA PHE A 395 -5.80 -13.19 7.95
C PHE A 395 -4.58 -14.10 8.13
N THR A 396 -4.14 -14.80 7.07
CA THR A 396 -2.98 -15.69 7.15
C THR A 396 -1.70 -14.95 7.48
N LEU A 397 -1.50 -13.75 6.92
CA LEU A 397 -0.34 -12.91 7.24
C LEU A 397 -0.32 -12.48 8.72
N VAL A 398 -1.45 -12.05 9.27
CA VAL A 398 -1.51 -11.57 10.66
C VAL A 398 -1.38 -12.73 11.66
N TRP A 399 -2.06 -13.84 11.40
CA TRP A 399 -2.08 -14.97 12.33
C TRP A 399 -0.79 -15.78 12.31
N LEU A 400 -0.19 -15.99 11.14
CA LEU A 400 1.01 -16.83 11.00
C LEU A 400 2.32 -16.02 10.86
N GLY A 401 2.26 -14.75 10.46
CA GLY A 401 3.43 -13.92 10.12
C GLY A 401 4.12 -13.19 11.28
N THR A 402 3.69 -13.36 12.52
CA THR A 402 4.24 -12.66 13.70
C THR A 402 5.51 -13.29 14.29
N THR A 403 5.96 -14.44 13.78
CA THR A 403 7.12 -15.14 14.34
C THR A 403 8.33 -15.09 13.41
N THR A 404 9.45 -14.60 13.95
CA THR A 404 10.78 -14.51 13.31
C THR A 404 11.40 -15.87 12.98
N SER A 405 10.74 -16.98 13.30
CA SER A 405 11.28 -18.32 13.14
C SER A 405 10.25 -19.22 12.47
N LYS A 406 10.43 -19.41 11.15
CA LYS A 406 9.80 -20.40 10.23
C LYS A 406 8.77 -19.82 9.24
N ASN A 407 9.24 -18.93 8.36
CA ASN A 407 8.54 -18.45 7.17
C ASN A 407 8.06 -19.55 6.20
N SER A 408 8.45 -20.81 6.37
CA SER A 408 8.05 -21.91 5.46
C SER A 408 6.56 -22.26 5.57
N HIS A 409 5.97 -22.24 6.76
CA HIS A 409 4.56 -22.61 6.90
C HIS A 409 3.64 -21.49 6.40
N THR A 410 3.98 -20.24 6.69
CA THR A 410 3.30 -19.05 6.15
C THR A 410 3.33 -19.00 4.63
N THR A 411 4.48 -19.28 4.00
CA THR A 411 4.59 -19.27 2.54
C THR A 411 3.79 -20.41 1.93
N THR A 412 3.79 -21.61 2.53
CA THR A 412 2.95 -22.72 2.04
C THR A 412 1.46 -22.43 2.16
N ALA A 413 1.00 -21.87 3.29
CA ALA A 413 -0.40 -21.52 3.51
C ALA A 413 -0.87 -20.48 2.49
N ILE A 414 -0.05 -19.46 2.25
CA ILE A 414 -0.37 -18.40 1.30
C ILE A 414 -0.29 -18.87 -0.15
N GLN A 415 0.66 -19.74 -0.47
CA GLN A 415 0.68 -20.43 -1.76
C GLN A 415 -0.63 -21.19 -2.00
N GLN A 416 -1.20 -21.85 -0.99
CA GLN A 416 -2.51 -22.50 -1.10
C GLN A 416 -3.66 -21.50 -1.32
N VAL A 417 -3.67 -20.37 -0.61
CA VAL A 417 -4.70 -19.32 -0.78
C VAL A 417 -4.64 -18.70 -2.18
N VAL A 418 -3.43 -18.32 -2.64
CA VAL A 418 -3.23 -17.74 -3.97
C VAL A 418 -3.55 -18.76 -5.06
N PHE A 419 -3.13 -20.02 -4.89
CA PHE A 419 -3.48 -21.09 -5.80
C PHE A 419 -5.00 -21.31 -5.88
N GLY A 420 -5.70 -21.32 -4.74
CA GLY A 420 -7.17 -21.40 -4.68
C GLY A 420 -7.86 -20.24 -5.40
N CYS A 421 -7.31 -19.02 -5.30
CA CYS A 421 -7.81 -17.87 -6.05
C CYS A 421 -7.59 -18.03 -7.56
N LEU A 422 -6.43 -18.54 -7.97
CA LEU A 422 -6.12 -18.80 -9.38
C LEU A 422 -6.97 -19.92 -9.97
N THR A 423 -7.21 -21.02 -9.26
CA THR A 423 -8.08 -22.09 -9.74
C THR A 423 -9.49 -21.56 -9.96
N PHE A 424 -10.02 -20.78 -9.02
CA PHE A 424 -11.32 -20.13 -9.15
C PHE A 424 -11.40 -19.19 -10.37
N LEU A 425 -10.35 -18.40 -10.62
CA LEU A 425 -10.29 -17.49 -11.78
C LEU A 425 -10.03 -18.20 -13.11
N ARG A 426 -9.37 -19.37 -13.11
CA ARG A 426 -9.16 -20.19 -14.31
C ARG A 426 -10.44 -20.86 -14.78
N GLU A 427 -11.24 -21.35 -13.84
CA GLU A 427 -12.53 -21.97 -14.12
C GLU A 427 -13.57 -20.97 -14.64
N ARG A 428 -13.42 -19.67 -14.31
CA ARG A 428 -14.33 -18.60 -14.71
C ARG A 428 -13.62 -17.58 -15.59
N THR A 429 -13.66 -17.78 -16.91
CA THR A 429 -13.01 -16.89 -17.89
C THR A 429 -13.90 -15.74 -18.39
N ALA A 430 -15.18 -15.70 -17.99
CA ALA A 430 -16.16 -14.73 -18.48
C ALA A 430 -15.75 -13.26 -18.25
N TRP A 431 -15.02 -12.95 -17.16
CA TRP A 431 -14.53 -11.60 -16.87
C TRP A 431 -13.41 -11.12 -17.80
N ARG A 432 -12.83 -12.01 -18.61
CA ARG A 432 -11.80 -11.67 -19.61
C ARG A 432 -12.38 -11.24 -20.94
N VAL A 433 -13.68 -11.47 -21.18
CA VAL A 433 -14.35 -11.13 -22.44
C VAL A 433 -15.01 -9.76 -22.27
N ASP A 434 -14.58 -8.80 -23.09
CA ASP A 434 -14.77 -7.33 -23.04
C ASP A 434 -16.21 -6.76 -23.01
N LYS A 435 -17.24 -7.51 -22.59
CA LYS A 435 -18.61 -7.00 -22.56
C LYS A 435 -18.90 -6.04 -21.39
N ASP A 436 -18.22 -6.17 -20.25
CA ASP A 436 -18.45 -5.37 -19.04
C ASP A 436 -17.15 -4.79 -18.44
N GLU A 437 -16.73 -3.61 -18.89
CA GLU A 437 -15.52 -2.92 -18.43
C GLU A 437 -15.49 -2.71 -16.89
N GLN A 438 -16.65 -2.39 -16.30
CA GLN A 438 -16.75 -2.19 -14.84
C GLN A 438 -16.45 -3.47 -14.04
N LYS A 439 -16.86 -4.65 -14.55
CA LYS A 439 -16.60 -5.94 -13.90
C LYS A 439 -15.12 -6.29 -14.00
N ARG A 440 -14.53 -6.10 -15.17
CA ARG A 440 -13.09 -6.29 -15.40
C ARG A 440 -12.27 -5.41 -14.46
N GLN A 441 -12.62 -4.14 -14.33
CA GLN A 441 -11.96 -3.20 -13.41
C GLN A 441 -12.10 -3.62 -11.93
N ALA A 442 -13.28 -4.06 -11.50
CA ALA A 442 -13.50 -4.54 -10.13
C ALA A 442 -12.62 -5.76 -9.81
N VAL A 443 -12.55 -6.74 -10.72
CA VAL A 443 -11.68 -7.92 -10.59
C VAL A 443 -10.21 -7.51 -10.49
N ILE A 444 -9.74 -6.67 -11.42
CA ILE A 444 -8.36 -6.19 -11.44
C ILE A 444 -8.03 -5.42 -10.16
N SER A 445 -8.95 -4.62 -9.63
CA SER A 445 -8.77 -3.90 -8.36
C SER A 445 -8.59 -4.86 -7.17
N GLN A 446 -9.36 -5.95 -7.11
CA GLN A 446 -9.20 -6.95 -6.05
C GLN A 446 -7.90 -7.75 -6.22
N LEU A 447 -7.54 -8.12 -7.44
CA LEU A 447 -6.26 -8.78 -7.75
C LEU A 447 -5.05 -7.90 -7.38
N LYS A 448 -5.12 -6.60 -7.70
CA LYS A 448 -4.13 -5.59 -7.29
C LYS A 448 -4.01 -5.54 -5.76
N THR A 449 -5.13 -5.53 -5.06
CA THR A 449 -5.15 -5.52 -3.59
C THR A 449 -4.53 -6.79 -3.02
N LEU A 450 -4.88 -7.97 -3.55
CA LEU A 450 -4.29 -9.25 -3.16
C LEU A 450 -2.77 -9.25 -3.37
N ALA A 451 -2.29 -8.90 -4.57
CA ALA A 451 -0.87 -8.82 -4.86
C ALA A 451 -0.13 -7.85 -3.93
N LEU A 452 -0.70 -6.66 -3.68
CA LEU A 452 -0.12 -5.69 -2.76
C LEU A 452 -0.07 -6.16 -1.30
N THR A 453 -1.08 -6.91 -0.83
CA THR A 453 -1.05 -7.47 0.52
C THR A 453 0.11 -8.45 0.70
N LEU A 454 0.37 -9.30 -0.31
CA LEU A 454 1.47 -10.26 -0.31
C LEU A 454 2.84 -9.58 -0.40
N LEU A 455 2.98 -8.63 -1.35
CA LEU A 455 4.22 -7.89 -1.58
C LEU A 455 4.59 -6.96 -0.42
N ARG A 456 3.60 -6.49 0.34
CA ARG A 456 3.83 -5.79 1.61
C ARG A 456 4.11 -6.76 2.76
N GLY A 457 3.58 -7.97 2.76
CA GLY A 457 3.79 -8.92 3.86
C GLY A 457 5.19 -9.53 3.89
N PHE A 458 5.74 -9.90 2.73
CA PHE A 458 6.90 -10.80 2.65
C PHE A 458 8.21 -10.14 2.22
N SER A 459 9.31 -10.83 2.57
CA SER A 459 10.63 -10.61 2.00
C SER A 459 10.75 -11.24 0.59
N ILE A 460 11.72 -10.80 -0.20
CA ILE A 460 12.05 -11.33 -1.53
C ILE A 460 12.36 -12.84 -1.46
N GLN A 461 13.00 -13.31 -0.37
CA GLN A 461 13.32 -14.72 -0.21
C GLN A 461 12.06 -15.58 -0.01
N ASP A 462 11.10 -15.08 0.75
CA ASP A 462 9.85 -15.78 1.02
C ASP A 462 8.93 -15.76 -0.20
N LEU A 463 8.90 -14.63 -0.93
CA LEU A 463 8.14 -14.49 -2.18
C LEU A 463 8.63 -15.46 -3.27
N LEU A 464 9.92 -15.81 -3.28
CA LEU A 464 10.46 -16.81 -4.21
C LEU A 464 9.83 -18.20 -4.02
N GLN A 465 9.33 -18.51 -2.82
CA GLN A 465 8.66 -19.77 -2.51
C GLN A 465 7.19 -19.81 -2.96
N VAL A 466 6.67 -18.70 -3.52
CA VAL A 466 5.27 -18.55 -3.95
C VAL A 466 5.21 -18.40 -5.47
N PRO A 467 5.38 -19.48 -6.26
CA PRO A 467 5.40 -19.39 -7.72
C PRO A 467 4.06 -18.91 -8.30
N SER A 468 2.95 -19.17 -7.60
CA SER A 468 1.61 -18.73 -8.03
C SER A 468 1.45 -17.21 -8.05
N LEU A 469 2.31 -16.45 -7.37
CA LEU A 469 2.30 -14.99 -7.46
C LEU A 469 2.59 -14.50 -8.88
N LEU A 470 3.55 -15.12 -9.58
CA LEU A 470 3.88 -14.72 -10.95
C LEU A 470 2.72 -15.00 -11.91
N GLU A 471 2.01 -16.11 -11.70
CA GLU A 471 0.80 -16.43 -12.46
C GLU A 471 -0.32 -15.43 -12.20
N LEU A 472 -0.48 -14.96 -10.95
CA LEU A 472 -1.44 -13.92 -10.58
C LEU A 472 -1.12 -12.58 -11.25
N LEU A 473 0.15 -12.17 -11.26
CA LEU A 473 0.59 -10.94 -11.92
C LEU A 473 0.33 -11.00 -13.43
N ALA A 474 0.55 -12.15 -14.06
CA ALA A 474 0.29 -12.37 -15.48
C ALA A 474 -1.20 -12.26 -15.87
N LEU A 475 -2.13 -12.31 -14.91
CA LEU A 475 -3.56 -12.09 -15.17
C LEU A 475 -3.93 -10.61 -15.29
N MET A 476 -3.11 -9.70 -14.77
CA MET A 476 -3.37 -8.27 -14.78
C MET A 476 -2.90 -7.64 -16.11
N PRO A 477 -3.53 -6.55 -16.55
CA PRO A 477 -3.04 -5.81 -17.70
C PRO A 477 -1.62 -5.27 -17.42
N TRP A 478 -0.77 -5.38 -18.44
CA TRP A 478 0.63 -4.94 -18.40
C TRP A 478 0.74 -3.45 -18.09
N GLN A 479 -0.04 -2.63 -18.81
CA GLN A 479 -0.21 -1.21 -18.54
C GLN A 479 -1.31 -0.98 -17.49
N GLY A 480 -1.05 -0.08 -16.54
CA GLY A 480 -1.96 0.24 -15.43
C GLY A 480 -1.71 -0.63 -14.19
N ALA A 481 -2.48 -1.71 -14.01
CA ALA A 481 -2.54 -2.42 -12.73
C ALA A 481 -1.22 -3.09 -12.32
N TRP A 482 -0.56 -3.85 -13.20
CA TRP A 482 0.72 -4.49 -12.86
C TRP A 482 1.82 -3.44 -12.65
N LYS A 483 1.87 -2.41 -13.50
CA LYS A 483 2.79 -1.28 -13.35
C LYS A 483 2.64 -0.58 -11.99
N ASP A 484 1.41 -0.30 -11.56
CA ASP A 484 1.12 0.30 -10.25
C ASP A 484 1.62 -0.58 -9.09
N VAL A 485 1.35 -1.89 -9.18
CA VAL A 485 1.81 -2.87 -8.18
C VAL A 485 3.33 -2.86 -8.09
N ALA A 486 4.02 -2.87 -9.23
CA ALA A 486 5.48 -2.83 -9.29
C ALA A 486 6.05 -1.55 -8.66
N LEU A 487 5.47 -0.37 -8.95
CA LEU A 487 5.92 0.90 -8.38
C LEU A 487 5.72 0.97 -6.86
N VAL A 488 4.56 0.53 -6.37
CA VAL A 488 4.30 0.48 -4.92
C VAL A 488 5.25 -0.50 -4.24
N TRP A 489 5.54 -1.64 -4.87
CA TRP A 489 6.46 -2.61 -4.30
C TRP A 489 7.90 -2.09 -4.21
N ILE A 490 8.41 -1.40 -5.25
CA ILE A 490 9.74 -0.76 -5.16
C ILE A 490 9.80 0.21 -3.98
N ARG A 491 8.77 1.02 -3.76
CA ARG A 491 8.72 1.94 -2.61
C ARG A 491 8.77 1.20 -1.28
N VAL A 492 8.09 0.06 -1.17
CA VAL A 492 8.13 -0.81 0.03
C VAL A 492 9.54 -1.40 0.24
N LEU A 493 10.17 -1.92 -0.82
CA LEU A 493 11.52 -2.47 -0.75
C LEU A 493 12.54 -1.42 -0.32
N LEU A 494 12.44 -0.21 -0.87
CA LEU A 494 13.30 0.93 -0.52
C LEU A 494 13.08 1.38 0.92
N ALA A 495 11.83 1.46 1.39
CA ALA A 495 11.50 1.83 2.77
C ALA A 495 12.03 0.81 3.80
N ARG A 496 12.10 -0.47 3.42
CA ARG A 496 12.65 -1.56 4.24
C ARG A 496 14.17 -1.71 4.15
N HIS A 497 14.82 -1.05 3.20
CA HIS A 497 16.22 -1.30 2.84
C HIS A 497 16.52 -2.79 2.61
N GLU A 498 15.59 -3.49 1.94
CA GLU A 498 15.71 -4.93 1.73
C GLU A 498 16.83 -5.27 0.74
N ARG A 499 17.76 -6.15 1.13
CA ARG A 499 18.97 -6.46 0.37
C ARG A 499 18.79 -7.64 -0.58
N VAL A 500 19.36 -7.52 -1.78
CA VAL A 500 19.42 -8.61 -2.78
C VAL A 500 20.78 -9.28 -2.71
N TYR A 501 20.79 -10.59 -2.40
CA TYR A 501 22.01 -11.38 -2.23
C TYR A 501 22.33 -12.25 -3.45
N ASN A 502 21.31 -12.84 -4.08
CA ASN A 502 21.50 -13.93 -5.05
C ASN A 502 20.97 -13.59 -6.45
N GLU A 503 21.53 -14.28 -7.46
CA GLU A 503 21.10 -14.21 -8.86
C GLU A 503 19.61 -14.53 -9.02
N LYS A 504 19.13 -15.57 -8.32
CA LYS A 504 17.72 -15.98 -8.34
C LYS A 504 16.78 -14.90 -7.81
N GLN A 505 17.20 -14.19 -6.74
CA GLN A 505 16.43 -13.09 -6.16
C GLN A 505 16.35 -11.92 -7.13
N MET A 506 17.47 -11.57 -7.78
CA MET A 506 17.49 -10.50 -8.78
C MET A 506 16.64 -10.85 -10.01
N SER A 507 16.73 -12.08 -10.51
CA SER A 507 15.90 -12.54 -11.63
C SER A 507 14.41 -12.45 -11.28
N PHE A 508 14.02 -12.94 -10.11
CA PHE A 508 12.64 -12.88 -9.63
C PHE A 508 12.14 -11.44 -9.50
N LEU A 509 12.95 -10.57 -8.89
CA LEU A 509 12.63 -9.15 -8.76
C LEU A 509 12.42 -8.50 -10.14
N LEU A 510 13.28 -8.78 -11.13
CA LEU A 510 13.13 -8.24 -12.48
C LEU A 510 11.92 -8.81 -13.22
N THR A 511 11.51 -10.06 -12.93
CA THR A 511 10.26 -10.63 -13.47
C THR A 511 9.02 -9.94 -12.89
N VAL A 512 8.99 -9.66 -11.59
CA VAL A 512 7.87 -8.92 -10.96
C VAL A 512 7.82 -7.47 -11.44
N LEU A 513 8.98 -6.85 -11.66
CA LEU A 513 9.11 -5.48 -12.18
C LEU A 513 9.06 -5.41 -13.72
N ALA A 514 8.67 -6.48 -14.40
CA ALA A 514 8.72 -6.56 -15.87
C ALA A 514 8.05 -5.38 -16.60
N PRO A 515 6.89 -4.83 -16.18
CA PRO A 515 6.28 -3.66 -16.86
C PRO A 515 7.10 -2.36 -16.76
N LEU A 516 7.98 -2.25 -15.76
CA LEU A 516 8.89 -1.10 -15.63
C LEU A 516 10.19 -1.32 -16.41
N VAL A 517 10.60 -2.58 -16.57
CA VAL A 517 11.83 -2.97 -17.26
C VAL A 517 11.62 -3.09 -18.78
N ARG A 518 10.49 -3.65 -19.23
CA ARG A 518 10.23 -3.94 -20.65
C ARG A 518 8.97 -3.21 -21.13
N ASP A 519 8.99 -2.82 -22.40
CA ASP A 519 7.80 -2.30 -23.08
C ASP A 519 6.81 -3.45 -23.33
N ASP A 520 5.51 -3.12 -23.48
CA ASP A 520 4.46 -4.13 -23.63
C ASP A 520 4.73 -4.97 -24.89
N PRO A 521 4.83 -6.31 -24.79
CA PRO A 521 4.97 -7.17 -25.97
C PRO A 521 3.85 -6.97 -26.99
N SER A 522 2.68 -6.52 -26.54
CA SER A 522 1.45 -6.35 -27.32
C SER A 522 1.43 -5.04 -28.14
N GLU A 523 2.22 -4.03 -27.75
CA GLU A 523 2.31 -2.74 -28.47
C GLU A 523 3.13 -2.83 -29.76
N PHE A 524 3.93 -3.88 -29.96
CA PHE A 524 4.66 -4.09 -31.22
C PHE A 524 3.74 -4.30 -32.44
N GLN A 525 2.44 -4.51 -32.26
CA GLN A 525 1.46 -4.69 -33.34
C GLN A 525 0.67 -3.42 -33.72
N LEU A 526 0.85 -2.30 -33.03
CA LEU A 526 0.14 -1.06 -33.34
C LEU A 526 1.13 0.06 -33.69
N LEU A 527 0.91 0.66 -34.87
CA LEU A 527 1.64 1.81 -35.40
C LEU A 527 1.78 2.93 -34.35
N PRO A 528 2.86 3.74 -34.40
CA PRO A 528 3.07 4.81 -33.43
C PRO A 528 1.90 5.82 -33.49
N PRO A 529 1.35 6.26 -32.34
CA PRO A 529 0.22 7.18 -32.32
C PRO A 529 0.65 8.57 -32.82
N VAL A 530 0.00 8.98 -33.90
CA VAL A 530 0.09 10.32 -34.50
C VAL A 530 -0.62 11.33 -33.58
N THR A 531 0.15 12.33 -33.15
CA THR A 531 -0.25 13.67 -32.65
C THR A 531 -1.37 13.77 -31.60
N THR A 532 -0.99 13.81 -30.32
CA THR A 532 -1.72 14.51 -29.25
C THR A 532 -0.89 15.69 -28.71
N THR A 533 -1.58 16.75 -28.32
CA THR A 533 -1.09 18.11 -27.97
C THR A 533 0.08 18.14 -26.97
N ASP A 534 1.08 18.98 -27.25
CA ASP A 534 2.40 19.07 -26.57
C ASP A 534 2.38 19.24 -25.04
N MET A 535 1.32 19.83 -24.46
CA MET A 535 1.25 20.07 -23.01
C MET A 535 0.93 18.80 -22.18
N GLY A 536 0.30 17.79 -22.79
CA GLY A 536 0.03 16.50 -22.12
C GLY A 536 1.26 15.59 -22.08
N LYS A 537 2.05 15.62 -23.16
CA LYS A 537 3.28 14.83 -23.30
C LYS A 537 4.34 15.18 -22.26
N THR A 538 4.43 16.45 -21.83
CA THR A 538 5.43 16.86 -20.83
C THR A 538 5.15 16.23 -19.46
N LYS A 539 3.88 16.20 -19.02
CA LYS A 539 3.50 15.59 -17.74
C LYS A 539 3.64 14.07 -17.76
N GLU A 540 3.25 13.42 -18.86
CA GLU A 540 3.43 11.97 -19.03
C GLU A 540 4.91 11.60 -19.08
N ALA A 541 5.74 12.42 -19.73
CA ALA A 541 7.19 12.25 -19.73
C ALA A 541 7.78 12.43 -18.32
N GLU A 542 7.38 13.46 -17.55
CA GLU A 542 7.85 13.66 -16.18
C GLU A 542 7.48 12.49 -15.26
N ILE A 543 6.26 11.95 -15.38
CA ILE A 543 5.82 10.77 -14.62
C ILE A 543 6.67 9.56 -15.02
N PHE A 544 6.87 9.33 -16.32
CA PHE A 544 7.70 8.25 -16.81
C PHE A 544 9.15 8.35 -16.32
N GLU A 545 9.73 9.56 -16.32
CA GLU A 545 11.07 9.79 -15.79
C GLU A 545 11.16 9.49 -14.30
N ALA A 546 10.18 9.92 -13.49
CA ALA A 546 10.13 9.63 -12.06
C ALA A 546 10.00 8.13 -11.77
N GLU A 547 9.24 7.39 -12.59
CA GLU A 547 9.12 5.93 -12.50
C GLU A 547 10.45 5.24 -12.79
N GLN A 548 11.14 5.63 -13.87
CA GLN A 548 12.43 5.06 -14.25
C GLN A 548 13.53 5.40 -13.23
N GLN A 549 13.53 6.61 -12.66
CA GLN A 549 14.41 6.97 -11.54
C GLN A 549 14.12 6.15 -10.29
N THR A 550 12.87 5.75 -10.06
CA THR A 550 12.51 4.87 -8.94
C THR A 550 13.04 3.45 -9.18
N LEU A 551 12.94 2.93 -10.40
CA LEU A 551 13.54 1.65 -10.79
C LEU A 551 15.08 1.66 -10.65
N ALA A 552 15.72 2.75 -11.05
CA ALA A 552 17.17 2.94 -10.94
C ALA A 552 17.69 2.75 -9.49
N LYS A 553 16.88 3.14 -8.48
CA LYS A 553 17.23 2.98 -7.06
C LYS A 553 17.37 1.52 -6.63
N VAL A 554 16.71 0.58 -7.31
CA VAL A 554 16.73 -0.85 -6.97
C VAL A 554 18.13 -1.45 -7.09
N VAL A 555 18.95 -0.93 -8.01
CA VAL A 555 20.35 -1.38 -8.16
C VAL A 555 21.13 -1.16 -6.85
N HIS A 556 20.80 -0.13 -6.06
CA HIS A 556 21.44 0.16 -4.76
C HIS A 556 21.07 -0.80 -3.63
N LEU A 557 20.09 -1.67 -3.84
CA LEU A 557 19.72 -2.71 -2.88
C LEU A 557 20.60 -3.97 -3.00
N VAL A 558 21.44 -4.06 -4.03
CA VAL A 558 22.37 -5.20 -4.21
C VAL A 558 23.54 -5.07 -3.23
N SER A 559 23.61 -5.97 -2.26
CA SER A 559 24.69 -6.02 -1.27
C SER A 559 25.04 -7.48 -1.01
N ASN A 560 26.30 -7.84 -1.24
CA ASN A 560 26.83 -9.16 -0.93
C ASN A 560 28.32 -9.04 -0.58
N ASP A 561 28.75 -9.78 0.44
CA ASP A 561 30.15 -9.82 0.90
C ASP A 561 31.06 -10.61 -0.06
N ASN A 562 30.45 -11.40 -0.96
CA ASN A 562 31.16 -12.08 -2.03
C ASN A 562 31.04 -11.30 -3.35
N TYR A 563 32.15 -10.73 -3.79
CA TYR A 563 32.24 -9.96 -5.04
C TYR A 563 31.87 -10.77 -6.29
N ASP A 564 32.16 -12.08 -6.33
CA ASP A 564 31.82 -12.94 -7.48
C ASP A 564 30.30 -13.13 -7.61
N VAL A 565 29.58 -13.21 -6.48
CA VAL A 565 28.11 -13.27 -6.48
C VAL A 565 27.53 -11.92 -6.89
N LYS A 566 28.10 -10.82 -6.37
CA LYS A 566 27.71 -9.45 -6.74
C LYS A 566 27.87 -9.21 -8.24
N PHE A 567 28.96 -9.67 -8.85
CA PHE A 567 29.17 -9.57 -10.30
C PHE A 567 28.13 -10.39 -11.08
N ARG A 568 27.84 -11.64 -10.69
CA ARG A 568 26.78 -12.45 -11.32
C ARG A 568 25.41 -11.80 -11.26
N VAL A 569 25.07 -11.16 -10.13
CA VAL A 569 23.84 -10.38 -9.99
C VAL A 569 23.81 -9.21 -10.98
N PHE A 570 24.92 -8.48 -11.15
CA PHE A 570 25.03 -7.42 -12.14
C PHE A 570 24.90 -7.92 -13.59
N VAL A 571 25.42 -9.11 -13.90
CA VAL A 571 25.27 -9.72 -15.23
C VAL A 571 23.78 -9.97 -15.56
N VAL A 572 23.00 -10.47 -14.59
CA VAL A 572 21.55 -10.65 -14.78
C VAL A 572 20.83 -9.31 -14.92
N ALA A 573 21.18 -8.32 -14.10
CA ALA A 573 20.64 -6.97 -14.20
C ALA A 573 20.90 -6.36 -15.59
N ARG A 574 22.15 -6.46 -16.08
CA ARG A 574 22.54 -5.97 -17.41
C ARG A 574 21.73 -6.63 -18.51
N ARG A 575 21.58 -7.97 -18.47
CA ARG A 575 20.80 -8.69 -19.49
C ARG A 575 19.36 -8.19 -19.55
N ALA A 576 18.74 -7.94 -18.39
CA ALA A 576 17.37 -7.43 -18.35
C ALA A 576 17.27 -5.98 -18.86
N PHE A 577 18.17 -5.09 -18.43
CA PHE A 577 18.14 -3.67 -18.80
C PHE A 577 18.55 -3.40 -20.26
N LEU A 578 19.44 -4.21 -20.84
CA LEU A 578 19.80 -4.05 -22.27
C LEU A 578 18.71 -4.52 -23.23
N MET A 579 17.85 -5.44 -22.78
CA MET A 579 16.64 -5.82 -23.51
C MET A 579 15.52 -4.77 -23.39
N SER A 580 15.68 -3.78 -22.51
CA SER A 580 14.76 -2.65 -22.40
C SER A 580 14.88 -1.72 -23.60
N GLY A 581 13.78 -1.06 -23.98
CA GLY A 581 13.77 -0.07 -25.05
C GLY A 581 14.76 1.08 -24.84
N VAL A 582 15.10 1.77 -25.93
CA VAL A 582 16.13 2.83 -25.98
C VAL A 582 15.89 3.95 -24.95
N PHE A 583 14.64 4.34 -24.73
CA PHE A 583 14.28 5.44 -23.83
C PHE A 583 14.44 5.14 -22.33
N ARG A 584 14.50 3.85 -21.93
CA ARG A 584 14.61 3.42 -20.51
C ARG A 584 16.06 3.25 -20.08
N ILE A 585 16.89 2.77 -21.01
CA ILE A 585 18.31 2.46 -20.79
C ILE A 585 19.08 3.62 -20.14
N ARG A 586 18.74 4.87 -20.50
CA ARG A 586 19.38 6.09 -19.96
C ARG A 586 19.33 6.21 -18.43
N PHE A 587 18.30 5.66 -17.80
CA PHE A 587 18.11 5.79 -16.36
C PHE A 587 18.66 4.60 -15.58
N THR A 588 18.53 3.39 -16.14
CA THR A 588 18.81 2.13 -15.42
C THR A 588 20.26 1.68 -15.54
N LEU A 589 20.94 1.94 -16.67
CA LEU A 589 22.33 1.53 -16.85
C LEU A 589 23.32 2.37 -16.05
N VAL A 590 23.08 3.68 -15.91
CA VAL A 590 24.03 4.59 -15.23
C VAL A 590 24.30 4.15 -13.77
N PRO A 591 23.29 3.87 -12.92
CA PRO A 591 23.54 3.33 -11.59
C PRO A 591 24.28 1.99 -11.59
N LEU A 592 23.97 1.10 -12.54
CA LEU A 592 24.64 -0.19 -12.67
C LEU A 592 26.12 -0.04 -13.04
N ILE A 593 26.44 0.91 -13.94
CA ILE A 593 27.81 1.25 -14.31
C ILE A 593 28.55 1.80 -13.09
N CYS A 594 28.00 2.77 -12.38
CA CYS A 594 28.63 3.34 -11.18
C CYS A 594 28.93 2.27 -10.10
N GLN A 595 28.00 1.34 -9.87
CA GLN A 595 28.25 0.25 -8.91
C GLN A 595 29.24 -0.80 -9.41
N SER A 596 29.26 -1.06 -10.72
CA SER A 596 30.25 -1.95 -11.33
C SER A 596 31.66 -1.34 -11.26
N LEU A 597 31.78 -0.02 -11.40
CA LEU A 597 33.04 0.70 -11.20
C LEU A 597 33.51 0.64 -9.74
N ALA A 598 32.60 0.80 -8.77
CA ALA A 598 32.93 0.62 -7.36
C ALA A 598 33.42 -0.82 -7.08
N LEU A 599 32.74 -1.82 -7.63
CA LEU A 599 33.17 -3.22 -7.55
C LEU A 599 34.57 -3.44 -8.14
N ALA A 600 34.88 -2.83 -9.30
CA ALA A 600 36.20 -2.92 -9.91
C ALA A 600 37.31 -2.34 -9.02
N ARG A 601 37.03 -1.21 -8.34
CA ARG A 601 37.95 -0.59 -7.38
C ARG A 601 38.17 -1.48 -6.16
N ASP A 602 37.10 -2.03 -5.59
CA ASP A 602 37.18 -2.90 -4.41
C ASP A 602 37.99 -4.17 -4.71
N LEU A 603 37.76 -4.79 -5.88
CA LEU A 603 38.54 -5.95 -6.34
C LEU A 603 40.02 -5.62 -6.57
N ALA A 604 40.32 -4.45 -7.14
CA ALA A 604 41.69 -4.01 -7.38
C ALA A 604 42.44 -3.72 -6.06
N ALA A 605 41.80 -3.08 -5.08
CA ALA A 605 42.38 -2.85 -3.76
C ALA A 605 42.77 -4.16 -3.07
N HIS A 606 41.89 -5.16 -3.09
CA HIS A 606 42.18 -6.47 -2.51
C HIS A 606 43.26 -7.26 -3.26
N THR A 607 43.39 -7.06 -4.57
CA THR A 607 44.48 -7.69 -5.34
C THR A 607 45.83 -7.05 -5.00
N GLN A 608 45.85 -5.72 -4.79
CA GLN A 608 47.05 -5.00 -4.36
C GLN A 608 47.50 -5.38 -2.95
N GLU A 609 46.56 -5.52 -1.99
CA GLU A 609 46.87 -5.99 -0.62
C GLU A 609 47.52 -7.38 -0.60
N LYS A 610 47.05 -8.31 -1.45
CA LYS A 610 47.66 -9.64 -1.58
C LYS A 610 49.06 -9.62 -2.19
N THR A 611 49.30 -8.71 -3.13
CA THR A 611 50.61 -8.58 -3.78
C THR A 611 51.64 -8.01 -2.81
N GLN A 612 51.20 -7.17 -1.86
CA GLN A 612 52.06 -6.64 -0.79
C GLN A 612 52.32 -7.66 0.32
N SER A 613 51.36 -8.51 0.70
CA SER A 613 51.57 -9.55 1.72
C SER A 613 52.40 -10.75 1.23
N GLN A 614 52.37 -11.08 -0.08
CA GLN A 614 53.23 -12.11 -0.66
C GLN A 614 54.68 -11.61 -0.95
N GLY A 615 54.93 -10.30 -0.92
CA GLY A 615 56.26 -9.73 -1.17
C GLY A 615 57.29 -9.89 -0.05
N GLN A 616 56.90 -10.47 1.10
CA GLN A 616 57.75 -10.57 2.30
C GLN A 616 58.29 -11.97 2.61
N GLU A 617 57.88 -13.01 1.87
CA GLU A 617 58.45 -14.35 1.99
C GLU A 617 58.93 -14.85 0.62
N THR A 618 60.23 -14.66 0.33
CA THR A 618 60.87 -15.32 -0.80
C THR A 618 61.87 -16.37 -0.32
N LYS A 619 61.65 -17.59 -0.83
CA LYS A 619 62.56 -18.75 -1.01
C LYS A 619 62.52 -19.88 0.03
N ALA A 620 61.73 -20.92 -0.24
CA ALA A 620 62.24 -22.25 -0.65
C ALA A 620 61.07 -23.25 -0.84
N GLU A 621 61.01 -23.79 -2.05
CA GLU A 621 60.59 -25.15 -2.44
C GLU A 621 59.30 -25.79 -1.86
N SER A 622 58.31 -25.88 -2.76
CA SER A 622 57.45 -27.05 -3.03
C SER A 622 57.39 -28.19 -2.00
N GLU A 623 56.21 -28.40 -1.42
CA GLU A 623 55.48 -29.68 -1.52
C GLU A 623 54.06 -29.55 -0.95
N ALA A 624 53.15 -30.35 -1.50
CA ALA A 624 51.73 -30.35 -1.23
C ALA A 624 51.39 -30.66 0.24
N THR A 625 50.52 -29.87 0.87
CA THR A 625 49.54 -30.38 1.84
C THR A 625 48.31 -29.48 1.92
N VAL A 626 47.15 -30.13 1.87
CA VAL A 626 45.84 -29.58 2.19
C VAL A 626 45.84 -29.14 3.65
N THR A 627 45.53 -27.87 3.94
CA THR A 627 44.83 -27.47 5.17
C THR A 627 44.13 -26.12 4.99
N ASP A 628 43.00 -26.02 5.65
CA ASP A 628 41.95 -25.01 5.63
C ASP A 628 42.40 -23.63 6.14
N GLY A 629 41.76 -22.54 5.69
CA GLY A 629 41.83 -21.24 6.37
C GLY A 629 42.04 -19.96 5.53
N ASN A 630 40.98 -19.52 4.82
CA ASN A 630 40.63 -18.10 4.67
C ASN A 630 41.53 -17.15 3.82
N SER A 631 41.97 -17.57 2.63
CA SER A 631 42.29 -16.64 1.54
C SER A 631 41.11 -16.58 0.56
N LYS A 632 40.25 -15.55 0.64
CA LYS A 632 39.21 -15.30 -0.38
C LYS A 632 39.89 -14.94 -1.72
N THR A 633 40.26 -15.92 -2.53
CA THR A 633 40.63 -15.70 -3.95
C THR A 633 39.33 -15.62 -4.74
N PHE A 634 38.98 -14.40 -5.17
CA PHE A 634 37.86 -14.15 -6.06
C PHE A 634 38.21 -14.59 -7.49
N VAL A 635 37.26 -15.19 -8.19
CA VAL A 635 37.46 -15.66 -9.58
C VAL A 635 37.34 -14.49 -10.56
N THR A 636 36.43 -13.54 -10.29
CA THR A 636 36.20 -12.38 -11.15
C THR A 636 37.36 -11.40 -11.07
N THR A 637 37.91 -11.04 -12.23
CA THR A 637 39.01 -10.06 -12.30
C THR A 637 38.49 -8.63 -12.51
N PRO A 638 39.20 -7.59 -12.01
CA PRO A 638 38.83 -6.21 -12.30
C PRO A 638 38.77 -5.91 -13.82
N ARG A 639 39.59 -6.61 -14.62
CA ARG A 639 39.59 -6.51 -16.08
C ARG A 639 38.26 -6.95 -16.69
N GLU A 640 37.69 -8.06 -16.23
CA GLU A 640 36.38 -8.54 -16.69
C GLU A 640 35.26 -7.56 -16.35
N VAL A 641 35.31 -6.96 -15.15
CA VAL A 641 34.33 -5.94 -14.74
C VAL A 641 34.46 -4.67 -15.58
N LEU A 642 35.67 -4.24 -15.91
CA LEU A 642 35.91 -3.08 -16.78
C LEU A 642 35.46 -3.35 -18.22
N GLN A 643 35.70 -4.55 -18.76
CA GLN A 643 35.16 -4.94 -20.07
C GLN A 643 33.62 -4.96 -20.06
N PHE A 644 33.03 -5.50 -18.99
CA PHE A 644 31.59 -5.50 -18.77
C PHE A 644 31.01 -4.08 -18.74
N VAL A 645 31.70 -3.13 -18.10
CA VAL A 645 31.34 -1.71 -18.08
C VAL A 645 31.48 -1.08 -19.47
N HIS A 646 32.58 -1.36 -20.18
CA HIS A 646 32.79 -0.86 -21.54
C HIS A 646 31.63 -1.20 -22.46
N GLU A 647 31.20 -2.47 -22.49
CA GLU A 647 30.05 -2.91 -23.27
C GLU A 647 28.77 -2.10 -22.96
N MET A 648 28.53 -1.77 -21.68
CA MET A 648 27.35 -1.01 -21.27
C MET A 648 27.43 0.47 -21.68
N VAL A 649 28.58 1.13 -21.50
CA VAL A 649 28.75 2.54 -21.85
C VAL A 649 28.71 2.71 -23.38
N THR A 650 29.32 1.81 -24.15
CA THR A 650 29.24 1.81 -25.61
C THR A 650 27.81 1.54 -26.11
N ALA A 651 27.06 0.65 -25.45
CA ALA A 651 25.65 0.43 -25.78
C ALA A 651 24.77 1.65 -25.48
N LEU A 652 25.11 2.43 -24.45
CA LEU A 652 24.43 3.70 -24.15
C LEU A 652 24.76 4.77 -25.21
N ALA A 653 26.04 4.90 -25.56
CA ALA A 653 26.51 5.90 -26.52
C ALA A 653 26.01 5.65 -27.95
N SER A 654 25.88 4.39 -28.39
CA SER A 654 25.42 4.07 -29.74
C SER A 654 23.92 4.25 -29.96
N LYS A 655 23.12 4.26 -28.89
CA LYS A 655 21.65 4.27 -28.99
C LYS A 655 21.02 5.65 -28.77
N GLN A 656 21.76 6.65 -28.29
CA GLN A 656 21.15 7.94 -27.92
C GLN A 656 22.06 9.17 -28.08
N ASP A 657 21.69 10.04 -29.02
CA ASP A 657 22.43 11.28 -29.31
C ASP A 657 22.20 12.39 -28.27
N ALA A 658 21.04 12.40 -27.60
CA ALA A 658 20.64 13.46 -26.66
C ALA A 658 21.42 13.46 -25.32
N LEU A 659 22.25 12.45 -25.04
CA LEU A 659 23.03 12.31 -23.80
C LEU A 659 24.54 12.30 -24.05
N SER A 660 24.98 12.76 -25.22
CA SER A 660 26.38 12.71 -25.67
C SER A 660 27.38 13.25 -24.63
N VAL A 661 27.10 14.39 -23.99
CA VAL A 661 27.97 14.96 -22.92
C VAL A 661 28.06 14.05 -21.69
N SER A 662 26.93 13.47 -21.27
CA SER A 662 26.88 12.55 -20.13
C SER A 662 27.63 11.25 -20.43
N CYS A 663 27.54 10.75 -21.67
CA CYS A 663 28.30 9.59 -22.14
C CYS A 663 29.82 9.86 -22.13
N VAL A 664 30.26 11.04 -22.60
CA VAL A 664 31.67 11.46 -22.51
C VAL A 664 32.13 11.46 -21.05
N HIS A 665 31.35 12.06 -20.14
CA HIS A 665 31.68 12.07 -18.72
C HIS A 665 31.77 10.64 -18.14
N LEU A 666 30.85 9.75 -18.52
CA LEU A 666 30.85 8.38 -18.05
C LEU A 666 32.06 7.59 -18.53
N PHE A 667 32.45 7.72 -19.81
CA PHE A 667 33.68 7.13 -20.34
C PHE A 667 34.91 7.63 -19.61
N LEU A 668 35.00 8.94 -19.35
CA LEU A 668 36.11 9.53 -18.60
C LEU A 668 36.16 9.05 -17.14
N GLN A 669 35.01 8.88 -16.47
CA GLN A 669 34.94 8.28 -15.14
C GLN A 669 35.44 6.82 -15.15
N CYS A 670 35.05 6.04 -16.17
CA CYS A 670 35.55 4.67 -16.35
C CYS A 670 37.07 4.66 -16.56
N ALA A 671 37.61 5.62 -17.34
CA ALA A 671 39.04 5.76 -17.56
C ALA A 671 39.81 6.04 -16.26
N LEU A 672 39.31 6.95 -15.41
CA LEU A 672 39.95 7.27 -14.12
C LEU A 672 39.97 6.07 -13.17
N VAL A 673 38.90 5.27 -13.17
CA VAL A 673 38.86 4.03 -12.38
C VAL A 673 39.84 3.00 -12.93
N ALA A 674 39.89 2.82 -14.26
CA ALA A 674 40.83 1.90 -14.90
C ALA A 674 42.31 2.31 -14.66
N ASP A 675 42.60 3.61 -14.70
CA ASP A 675 43.90 4.19 -14.35
C ASP A 675 44.26 3.90 -12.88
N GLY A 676 43.32 4.12 -11.96
CA GLY A 676 43.49 3.77 -10.53
C GLY A 676 43.73 2.28 -10.28
N CYS A 677 43.17 1.41 -11.13
CA CYS A 677 43.43 -0.04 -11.12
C CYS A 677 44.73 -0.45 -11.83
N ALA A 678 45.52 0.52 -12.33
CA ALA A 678 46.75 0.31 -13.10
C ALA A 678 46.59 -0.43 -14.44
N PHE A 679 45.42 -0.36 -15.07
CA PHE A 679 45.19 -0.91 -16.41
C PHE A 679 45.30 0.19 -17.49
N GLU A 680 46.53 0.53 -17.87
CA GLU A 680 46.82 1.61 -18.84
C GLU A 680 46.07 1.43 -20.17
N ALA A 681 46.14 0.25 -20.79
CA ALA A 681 45.53 0.01 -22.10
C ALA A 681 44.01 0.22 -22.10
N ILE A 682 43.33 -0.16 -21.01
CA ILE A 682 41.89 0.00 -20.85
C ILE A 682 41.54 1.47 -20.59
N ALA A 683 42.34 2.16 -19.76
CA ALA A 683 42.15 3.59 -19.51
C ALA A 683 42.32 4.42 -20.79
N TYR A 684 43.34 4.11 -21.59
CA TYR A 684 43.58 4.75 -22.89
C TYR A 684 42.39 4.52 -23.84
N GLU A 685 41.89 3.29 -23.95
CA GLU A 685 40.72 2.97 -24.77
C GLU A 685 39.47 3.75 -24.33
N PHE A 686 39.20 3.84 -23.03
CA PHE A 686 38.06 4.63 -22.55
C PHE A 686 38.16 6.12 -22.92
N ILE A 687 39.37 6.71 -22.88
CA ILE A 687 39.58 8.10 -23.26
C ILE A 687 39.44 8.28 -24.77
N THR A 688 39.97 7.36 -25.59
CA THR A 688 39.81 7.43 -27.04
C THR A 688 38.35 7.29 -27.45
N GLN A 689 37.58 6.41 -26.81
CA GLN A 689 36.12 6.31 -27.03
C GLN A 689 35.39 7.59 -26.63
N ALA A 690 35.78 8.24 -25.53
CA ALA A 690 35.24 9.56 -25.17
C ALA A 690 35.52 10.62 -26.24
N PHE A 691 36.70 10.58 -26.87
CA PHE A 691 37.05 11.50 -27.96
C PHE A 691 36.24 11.24 -29.22
N ILE A 692 35.96 9.98 -29.56
CA ILE A 692 35.11 9.61 -30.69
C ILE A 692 33.68 10.16 -30.48
N VAL A 693 33.11 9.97 -29.29
CA VAL A 693 31.76 10.52 -28.97
C VAL A 693 31.74 12.04 -29.06
N TYR A 694 32.81 12.71 -28.62
CA TYR A 694 32.95 14.16 -28.76
C TYR A 694 32.97 14.60 -30.23
N GLU A 695 33.72 13.90 -31.10
CA GLU A 695 33.83 14.21 -32.54
C GLU A 695 32.52 13.95 -33.30
N ASP A 696 31.88 12.81 -33.03
CA ASP A 696 30.76 12.33 -33.83
C ASP A 696 29.41 12.89 -33.38
N GLN A 697 29.20 13.07 -32.05
CA GLN A 697 27.86 13.34 -31.49
C GLN A 697 27.68 14.77 -30.95
N ILE A 698 28.76 15.49 -30.60
CA ILE A 698 28.65 16.81 -29.93
C ILE A 698 28.90 17.96 -30.91
N THR A 699 27.82 18.62 -31.33
CA THR A 699 27.88 19.75 -32.27
C THR A 699 27.66 21.12 -31.60
N LEU A 700 26.96 21.17 -30.46
CA LEU A 700 26.61 22.44 -29.82
C LEU A 700 27.79 23.03 -29.03
N ALA A 701 28.16 24.29 -29.32
CA ALA A 701 29.33 24.94 -28.71
C ALA A 701 29.36 24.92 -27.16
N ARG A 702 28.20 25.09 -26.51
CA ARG A 702 28.11 25.04 -25.03
C ARG A 702 28.40 23.65 -24.48
N GLU A 703 27.97 22.61 -25.19
CA GLU A 703 28.19 21.22 -24.81
C GLU A 703 29.63 20.78 -25.12
N GLN A 704 30.19 21.26 -26.23
CA GLN A 704 31.61 21.08 -26.57
C GLN A 704 32.51 21.63 -25.47
N TRP A 705 32.23 22.85 -24.97
CA TRP A 705 32.96 23.42 -23.84
C TRP A 705 32.92 22.50 -22.61
N ARG A 706 31.72 22.08 -22.19
CA ARG A 706 31.54 21.24 -20.99
C ARG A 706 32.23 19.88 -21.13
N ALA A 707 32.17 19.27 -22.30
CA ALA A 707 32.84 18.02 -22.59
C ALA A 707 34.37 18.20 -22.53
N LEU A 708 34.91 19.25 -23.16
CA LEU A 708 36.35 19.55 -23.12
C LEU A 708 36.85 19.86 -21.73
N GLU A 709 36.08 20.60 -20.93
CA GLU A 709 36.42 20.88 -19.54
C GLU A 709 36.55 19.59 -18.73
N ALA A 710 35.61 18.66 -18.89
CA ALA A 710 35.67 17.34 -18.27
C ALA A 710 36.87 16.52 -18.79
N MET A 711 37.15 16.54 -20.09
CA MET A 711 38.31 15.85 -20.69
C MET A 711 39.63 16.37 -20.12
N VAL A 712 39.80 17.69 -20.03
CA VAL A 712 40.99 18.32 -19.44
C VAL A 712 41.12 17.94 -17.96
N ALA A 713 40.04 18.03 -17.19
CA ALA A 713 40.05 17.66 -15.78
C ALA A 713 40.41 16.18 -15.55
N SER A 714 39.82 15.27 -16.32
CA SER A 714 40.10 13.83 -16.23
C SER A 714 41.53 13.51 -16.64
N LEU A 715 42.06 14.10 -17.73
CA LEU A 715 43.46 13.92 -18.11
C LEU A 715 44.44 14.49 -17.08
N ARG A 716 44.07 15.50 -16.29
CA ARG A 716 44.92 15.98 -15.19
C ARG A 716 44.88 15.07 -13.96
N ALA A 717 43.83 14.25 -13.83
CA ALA A 717 43.65 13.37 -12.70
C ALA A 717 44.28 11.98 -12.89
N THR A 718 44.61 11.60 -14.13
CA THR A 718 45.30 10.33 -14.43
C THR A 718 46.74 10.34 -13.93
N ARG A 719 47.24 9.21 -13.44
CA ARG A 719 48.59 9.09 -12.85
C ARG A 719 49.43 8.01 -13.50
N ASN A 720 48.81 6.94 -13.99
CA ASN A 720 49.48 5.71 -14.40
C ASN A 720 49.62 5.56 -15.93
N LEU A 721 49.25 6.58 -16.72
CA LEU A 721 49.50 6.64 -18.16
C LEU A 721 50.99 6.84 -18.46
N SER A 722 51.52 6.13 -19.46
CA SER A 722 52.86 6.38 -19.97
C SER A 722 52.99 7.78 -20.55
N SER A 723 54.20 8.35 -20.46
CA SER A 723 54.49 9.71 -20.98
C SER A 723 54.12 9.87 -22.46
N THR A 724 54.30 8.82 -23.27
CA THR A 724 53.99 8.83 -24.71
C THR A 724 52.49 8.85 -24.97
N ASN A 725 51.73 7.99 -24.31
CA ASN A 725 50.28 7.93 -24.48
C ASN A 725 49.61 9.20 -23.94
N TYR A 726 50.11 9.73 -22.83
CA TYR A 726 49.66 10.97 -22.24
C TYR A 726 49.84 12.17 -23.19
N GLU A 727 51.03 12.31 -23.80
CA GLU A 727 51.31 13.39 -24.74
C GLU A 727 50.35 13.37 -25.94
N ILE A 728 50.08 12.19 -26.50
CA ILE A 728 49.13 12.03 -27.62
C ILE A 728 47.73 12.52 -27.22
N LEU A 729 47.24 12.13 -26.05
CA LEU A 729 45.91 12.54 -25.57
C LEU A 729 45.85 14.03 -25.24
N ALA A 730 46.88 14.58 -24.60
CA ALA A 730 46.96 16.00 -24.26
C ALA A 730 47.02 16.89 -25.50
N THR A 731 47.83 16.50 -26.50
CA THR A 731 47.93 17.22 -27.76
C THR A 731 46.62 17.18 -28.54
N LYS A 732 45.96 16.02 -28.63
CA LYS A 732 44.64 15.89 -29.28
C LYS A 732 43.56 16.72 -28.57
N THR A 733 43.52 16.73 -27.24
CA THR A 733 42.61 17.60 -26.45
C THR A 733 42.86 19.09 -26.72
N THR A 734 44.13 19.49 -26.82
CA THR A 734 44.53 20.87 -27.16
C THR A 734 44.16 21.24 -28.61
N GLN A 735 44.16 20.26 -29.52
CA GLN A 735 43.68 20.49 -30.89
C GLN A 735 42.17 20.74 -30.92
N TYR A 736 41.39 20.04 -30.10
CA TYR A 736 39.95 20.30 -29.99
C TYR A 736 39.62 21.65 -29.38
N SER A 737 40.32 22.06 -28.32
CA SER A 737 40.14 23.39 -27.74
C SER A 737 40.46 24.49 -28.75
N ALA A 738 41.46 24.27 -29.60
CA ALA A 738 41.80 25.17 -30.69
C ALA A 738 40.81 25.17 -31.87
N ARG A 739 39.85 24.25 -31.94
CA ARG A 739 38.82 24.19 -33.00
C ARG A 739 37.48 24.81 -32.58
N LEU A 740 37.36 25.29 -31.35
CA LEU A 740 36.14 25.95 -30.86
C LEU A 740 35.82 27.20 -31.70
N LEU A 741 34.54 27.38 -32.03
CA LEU A 741 34.07 28.46 -32.92
C LEU A 741 34.14 29.84 -32.27
N LYS A 742 33.82 29.93 -30.98
CA LYS A 742 33.83 31.20 -30.24
C LYS A 742 35.24 31.49 -29.74
N LYS A 743 35.86 32.55 -30.28
CA LYS A 743 37.25 32.94 -29.97
C LYS A 743 37.54 33.18 -28.47
N ASN A 744 36.59 33.72 -27.71
CA ASN A 744 36.77 33.94 -26.26
C ASN A 744 36.85 32.61 -25.50
N GLU A 745 35.90 31.71 -25.75
CA GLU A 745 35.92 30.34 -25.21
C GLU A 745 37.19 29.60 -25.72
N GLN A 746 37.50 29.66 -27.00
CA GLN A 746 38.71 29.08 -27.58
C GLN A 746 39.99 29.51 -26.83
N ALA A 747 40.17 30.81 -26.55
CA ALA A 747 41.32 31.32 -25.81
C ALA A 747 41.40 30.77 -24.38
N LEU A 748 40.28 30.75 -23.65
CA LEU A 748 40.21 30.23 -22.27
C LEU A 748 40.45 28.71 -22.21
N MET A 749 39.89 27.92 -23.13
CA MET A 749 40.11 26.47 -23.10
C MET A 749 41.54 26.11 -23.48
N VAL A 750 42.15 26.81 -24.45
CA VAL A 750 43.57 26.63 -24.79
C VAL A 750 44.47 26.99 -23.60
N LEU A 751 44.08 28.03 -22.83
CA LEU A 751 44.75 28.38 -21.58
C LEU A 751 44.68 27.23 -20.56
N ASN A 752 43.49 26.65 -20.37
CA ASN A 752 43.31 25.50 -19.48
C ASN A 752 44.12 24.27 -19.93
N CYS A 753 44.26 24.05 -21.24
CA CYS A 753 45.10 22.97 -21.79
C CYS A 753 46.60 23.15 -21.46
N ALA A 754 47.09 24.36 -21.16
CA ALA A 754 48.47 24.56 -20.73
C ALA A 754 48.80 23.74 -19.47
N HIS A 755 47.82 23.55 -18.58
CA HIS A 755 48.01 22.72 -17.37
C HIS A 755 48.18 21.23 -17.65
N LEU A 756 47.75 20.72 -18.82
CA LEU A 756 47.97 19.32 -19.20
C LEU A 756 49.47 19.04 -19.40
N PHE A 757 50.20 19.99 -19.96
CA PHE A 757 51.63 19.82 -20.23
C PHE A 757 52.52 20.04 -18.99
N TRP A 758 51.91 20.38 -17.85
CA TRP A 758 52.58 20.54 -16.56
C TRP A 758 51.99 19.58 -15.51
N HIS A 759 52.16 18.29 -15.78
CA HIS A 759 51.66 17.19 -14.96
C HIS A 759 52.82 16.42 -14.30
N PRO A 760 52.67 15.79 -13.11
CA PRO A 760 53.74 14.98 -12.50
C PRO A 760 54.35 13.93 -13.43
N SER A 761 53.55 13.30 -14.27
CA SER A 761 53.99 12.26 -15.22
C SER A 761 54.55 12.82 -16.55
N HIS A 762 54.28 14.10 -16.87
CA HIS A 762 54.71 14.73 -18.12
C HIS A 762 54.91 16.25 -17.92
N ARG A 763 56.16 16.71 -17.98
CA ARG A 763 56.53 18.13 -17.82
C ARG A 763 57.21 18.65 -19.08
N ASP A 764 56.48 19.42 -19.88
CA ASP A 764 57.01 20.07 -21.08
C ASP A 764 56.73 21.58 -21.04
N GLY A 765 57.75 22.35 -20.62
CA GLY A 765 57.66 23.81 -20.54
C GLY A 765 57.50 24.51 -21.90
N LYS A 766 57.92 23.87 -23.01
CA LYS A 766 57.78 24.43 -24.36
C LYS A 766 56.32 24.48 -24.76
N ARG A 767 55.63 23.35 -24.62
CA ARG A 767 54.20 23.21 -24.91
C ARG A 767 53.34 24.13 -24.03
N VAL A 768 53.70 24.29 -22.75
CA VAL A 768 53.03 25.23 -21.84
C VAL A 768 53.13 26.65 -22.39
N ARG A 769 54.35 27.10 -22.75
CA ARG A 769 54.57 28.43 -23.33
C ARG A 769 53.85 28.61 -24.67
N GLU A 770 53.83 27.59 -25.53
CA GLU A 770 53.09 27.62 -26.79
C GLU A 770 51.58 27.80 -26.57
N CYS A 771 50.99 27.11 -25.60
CA CYS A 771 49.57 27.24 -25.27
C CYS A 771 49.25 28.65 -24.74
N LEU A 772 50.07 29.17 -23.83
CA LEU A 772 49.94 30.52 -23.29
C LEU A 772 50.03 31.59 -24.38
N GLN A 773 51.05 31.49 -25.25
CA GLN A 773 51.22 32.41 -26.38
C GLN A 773 50.09 32.29 -27.39
N ARG A 774 49.58 31.07 -27.64
CA ARG A 774 48.46 30.85 -28.55
C ARG A 774 47.17 31.47 -28.01
N SER A 775 46.89 31.32 -26.70
CA SER A 775 45.75 31.96 -26.04
C SER A 775 45.84 33.50 -26.16
N LEU A 776 47.02 34.07 -25.91
CA LEU A 776 47.26 35.51 -26.07
C LEU A 776 47.03 35.99 -27.51
N ARG A 777 47.55 35.26 -28.51
CA ARG A 777 47.33 35.60 -29.93
C ARG A 777 45.86 35.54 -30.33
N ILE A 778 45.10 34.58 -29.78
CA ILE A 778 43.65 34.49 -30.02
C ILE A 778 42.96 35.69 -29.39
N ALA A 779 43.30 36.06 -28.16
CA ALA A 779 42.79 37.27 -27.49
C ALA A 779 43.06 38.54 -28.32
N ASP A 780 44.31 38.72 -28.79
CA ASP A 780 44.71 39.84 -29.63
C ASP A 780 44.00 39.89 -30.99
N SER A 781 43.52 38.75 -31.50
CA SER A 781 42.81 38.67 -32.77
C SER A 781 41.34 39.14 -32.70
N MET A 782 40.84 39.47 -31.52
CA MET A 782 39.44 39.86 -31.29
C MET A 782 39.22 41.37 -31.18
N LYS A 783 40.08 42.17 -31.83
CA LYS A 783 40.20 43.64 -31.68
C LYS A 783 38.91 44.45 -31.80
N ASP A 784 37.88 43.94 -32.47
CA ASP A 784 36.62 44.67 -32.72
C ASP A 784 35.64 44.65 -31.52
N ILE A 785 35.91 43.91 -30.43
CA ILE A 785 35.06 43.83 -29.21
C ILE A 785 35.83 44.34 -27.97
N ALA A 786 36.66 45.37 -28.17
CA ALA A 786 37.70 45.82 -27.24
C ALA A 786 37.23 46.25 -25.84
N LEU A 787 35.95 46.57 -25.63
CA LEU A 787 35.46 47.12 -24.36
C LEU A 787 35.04 46.05 -23.32
N ASN A 788 35.07 44.76 -23.65
CA ASN A 788 34.63 43.68 -22.75
C ASN A 788 35.66 42.55 -22.50
N GLN A 789 36.91 42.68 -22.96
CA GLN A 789 37.88 41.57 -22.99
C GLN A 789 39.01 41.65 -21.96
N VAL A 790 39.08 42.70 -21.14
CA VAL A 790 40.05 42.79 -20.03
C VAL A 790 40.01 41.58 -19.08
N PRO A 791 38.85 40.97 -18.76
CA PRO A 791 38.81 39.74 -17.96
C PRO A 791 39.66 38.60 -18.54
N LEU A 792 39.66 38.41 -19.88
CA LEU A 792 40.44 37.35 -20.53
C LEU A 792 41.94 37.58 -20.40
N PHE A 793 42.41 38.82 -20.59
CA PHE A 793 43.82 39.15 -20.40
C PHE A 793 44.27 39.00 -18.94
N LEU A 794 43.39 39.29 -17.99
CA LEU A 794 43.63 39.04 -16.56
C LEU A 794 43.72 37.54 -16.27
N ASP A 795 42.83 36.71 -16.83
CA ASP A 795 42.88 35.26 -16.66
C ASP A 795 44.18 34.66 -17.25
N ILE A 796 44.63 35.15 -18.42
CA ILE A 796 45.92 34.78 -19.02
C ILE A 796 47.07 35.20 -18.09
N LEU A 797 47.05 36.42 -17.56
CA LEU A 797 48.07 36.92 -16.64
C LEU A 797 48.15 36.07 -15.37
N GLU A 798 47.01 35.71 -14.76
CA GLU A 798 46.95 34.82 -13.61
C GLU A 798 47.58 33.45 -13.91
N ALA A 799 47.30 32.87 -15.08
CA ALA A 799 47.92 31.61 -15.50
C ALA A 799 49.44 31.74 -15.69
N TYR A 800 49.92 32.83 -16.28
CA TYR A 800 51.37 33.10 -16.39
C TYR A 800 52.03 33.20 -15.01
N VAL A 801 51.37 33.86 -14.05
CA VAL A 801 51.86 33.95 -12.66
C VAL A 801 51.90 32.57 -12.01
N TYR A 802 50.87 31.75 -12.18
CA TYR A 802 50.85 30.36 -11.67
C TYR A 802 52.01 29.51 -12.22
N PHE A 803 52.26 29.53 -13.53
CA PHE A 803 53.36 28.75 -14.11
C PHE A 803 54.74 29.30 -13.74
N PHE A 804 54.85 30.60 -13.46
CA PHE A 804 56.06 31.21 -12.92
C PHE A 804 56.31 30.75 -11.47
N GLU A 805 55.27 30.71 -10.64
CA GLU A 805 55.33 30.17 -9.27
C GLU A 805 55.73 28.69 -9.26
N MET A 806 55.21 27.89 -10.19
CA MET A 806 55.57 26.49 -10.37
C MET A 806 56.98 26.26 -10.95
N GLN A 807 57.79 27.31 -11.08
CA GLN A 807 59.17 27.30 -11.57
C GLN A 807 59.34 26.65 -12.96
N THR A 808 58.44 26.95 -13.89
CA THR A 808 58.60 26.55 -15.29
C THR A 808 59.77 27.30 -15.93
N PRO A 809 60.81 26.63 -16.47
CA PRO A 809 62.03 27.30 -16.93
C PRO A 809 61.81 28.19 -18.17
N GLU A 810 60.75 27.95 -18.94
CA GLU A 810 60.45 28.67 -20.18
C GLU A 810 59.61 29.94 -19.98
N VAL A 811 58.92 30.08 -18.85
CA VAL A 811 58.10 31.26 -18.54
C VAL A 811 58.97 32.28 -17.82
N THR A 812 59.50 33.24 -18.56
CA THR A 812 60.42 34.26 -18.03
C THR A 812 59.70 35.49 -17.47
N ARG A 813 60.35 36.17 -16.52
CA ARG A 813 59.90 37.44 -15.92
C ARG A 813 59.55 38.51 -16.97
N ASN A 814 60.25 38.51 -18.11
CA ASN A 814 60.04 39.48 -19.17
C ASN A 814 58.64 39.38 -19.80
N TYR A 815 58.10 38.17 -19.94
CA TYR A 815 56.74 37.98 -20.46
C TYR A 815 55.68 38.47 -19.47
N LEU A 816 55.88 38.23 -18.17
CA LEU A 816 54.99 38.73 -17.11
C LEU A 816 54.94 40.26 -17.09
N VAL A 817 56.10 40.92 -17.13
CA VAL A 817 56.18 42.39 -17.15
C VAL A 817 55.53 42.94 -18.41
N GLY A 818 55.78 42.34 -19.58
CA GLY A 818 55.15 42.77 -20.83
C GLY A 818 53.63 42.60 -20.85
N LEU A 819 53.11 41.53 -20.23
CA LEU A 819 51.67 41.31 -20.12
C LEU A 819 51.03 42.27 -19.11
N LEU A 820 51.70 42.55 -17.99
CA LEU A 820 51.26 43.56 -17.02
C LEU A 820 51.11 44.95 -17.62
N THR A 821 52.06 45.37 -18.45
CA THR A 821 51.98 46.64 -19.17
C THR A 821 50.82 46.65 -20.16
N LEU A 822 50.64 45.55 -20.90
CA LEU A 822 49.55 45.41 -21.87
C LEU A 822 48.18 45.48 -21.20
N VAL A 823 47.97 44.77 -20.08
CA VAL A 823 46.69 44.82 -19.34
C VAL A 823 46.44 46.21 -18.76
N LYS A 824 47.48 46.90 -18.26
CA LYS A 824 47.37 48.28 -17.75
C LYS A 824 46.93 49.25 -18.85
N ASP A 825 47.50 49.13 -20.05
CA ASP A 825 47.14 49.98 -21.18
C ASP A 825 45.69 49.73 -21.63
N HIS A 826 45.26 48.46 -21.67
CA HIS A 826 43.85 48.12 -21.98
C HIS A 826 42.87 48.61 -20.89
N LEU A 827 43.22 48.53 -19.60
CA LEU A 827 42.42 49.05 -18.49
C LEU A 827 42.24 50.58 -18.57
N ASN A 828 43.31 51.31 -18.92
CA ASN A 828 43.27 52.76 -19.07
C ASN A 828 42.35 53.21 -20.20
N ASN A 829 42.29 52.42 -21.28
CA ASN A 829 41.49 52.69 -22.48
C ASN A 829 40.01 52.29 -22.35
N MET A 830 39.58 51.65 -21.24
CA MET A 830 38.17 51.29 -21.01
C MET A 830 37.34 52.48 -20.50
N GLU A 831 36.07 52.57 -20.90
CA GLU A 831 35.12 53.51 -20.32
C GLU A 831 34.93 53.29 -18.80
N HIS A 832 34.70 54.36 -18.05
CA HIS A 832 34.46 54.28 -16.61
C HIS A 832 33.11 53.60 -16.33
N GLY A 833 33.18 52.37 -15.83
CA GLY A 833 32.02 51.57 -15.48
C GLY A 833 32.33 50.52 -14.41
N GLN A 834 31.33 49.71 -14.07
CA GLN A 834 31.47 48.66 -13.06
C GLN A 834 32.51 47.59 -13.45
N ARG A 835 32.54 47.17 -14.72
CA ARG A 835 33.52 46.19 -15.24
C ARG A 835 34.97 46.66 -15.16
N ARG A 836 35.23 47.97 -15.36
CA ARG A 836 36.57 48.55 -15.21
C ARG A 836 37.03 48.52 -13.75
N ARG A 837 36.15 48.89 -12.81
CA ARG A 837 36.46 48.83 -11.36
C ARG A 837 36.76 47.40 -10.90
N GLU A 838 36.01 46.42 -11.39
CA GLU A 838 36.25 44.99 -11.13
C GLU A 838 37.60 44.53 -11.72
N GLY A 839 37.90 44.91 -12.97
CA GLY A 839 39.19 44.62 -13.62
C GLY A 839 40.39 45.26 -12.91
N GLU A 840 40.29 46.53 -12.50
CA GLU A 840 41.34 47.23 -11.73
C GLU A 840 41.55 46.61 -10.35
N SER A 841 40.48 46.12 -9.71
CA SER A 841 40.56 45.41 -8.43
C SER A 841 41.31 44.08 -8.59
N ARG A 842 40.95 43.26 -9.60
CA ARG A 842 41.65 42.00 -9.91
C ARG A 842 43.11 42.25 -10.28
N TYR A 843 43.39 43.25 -11.12
CA TYR A 843 44.76 43.63 -11.50
C TYR A 843 45.60 44.02 -10.28
N ARG A 844 45.05 44.83 -9.37
CA ARG A 844 45.73 45.20 -8.11
C ARG A 844 45.99 43.98 -7.22
N ALA A 845 45.05 43.04 -7.12
CA ALA A 845 45.24 41.81 -6.36
C ALA A 845 46.37 40.95 -6.95
N ILE A 846 46.44 40.79 -8.27
CA ILE A 846 47.51 40.05 -8.95
C ILE A 846 48.86 40.74 -8.72
N MET A 847 48.92 42.07 -8.81
CA MET A 847 50.13 42.84 -8.52
C MET A 847 50.60 42.61 -7.08
N CYS A 848 49.72 42.68 -6.09
CA CYS A 848 50.06 42.37 -4.70
C CYS A 848 50.60 40.94 -4.54
N CYS A 849 50.03 39.96 -5.24
CA CYS A 849 50.58 38.59 -5.23
C CYS A 849 51.98 38.54 -5.85
N MET A 850 52.25 39.32 -6.89
CA MET A 850 53.57 39.38 -7.54
C MET A 850 54.63 40.14 -6.72
N ASP A 851 54.22 41.09 -5.87
CA ASP A 851 55.09 41.79 -4.93
C ASP A 851 55.71 40.82 -3.91
N VAL A 852 55.02 39.73 -3.56
CA VAL A 852 55.54 38.65 -2.67
C VAL A 852 56.70 37.87 -3.31
N PHE A 853 56.82 37.89 -4.65
CA PHE A 853 57.84 37.14 -5.40
C PHE A 853 59.04 37.99 -5.86
N ASP A 854 59.22 39.22 -5.34
CA ASP A 854 60.27 40.17 -5.75
C ASP A 854 60.27 40.49 -7.27
N VAL A 855 59.10 40.36 -7.91
CA VAL A 855 58.92 40.63 -9.35
C VAL A 855 58.59 42.11 -9.62
N SER A 856 58.10 42.82 -8.62
CA SER A 856 57.69 44.22 -8.71
C SER A 856 58.69 45.11 -7.98
N ASP A 857 59.82 45.34 -8.62
CA ASP A 857 60.63 46.49 -8.26
C ASP A 857 61.30 47.02 -9.51
N LYS A 858 60.64 48.05 -10.10
CA LYS A 858 61.17 49.15 -10.94
C LYS A 858 60.32 49.60 -12.15
N ALA A 859 59.16 49.02 -12.45
CA ALA A 859 58.42 49.40 -13.68
C ALA A 859 57.11 50.18 -13.50
N LEU A 860 56.55 50.33 -12.30
CA LEU A 860 55.20 50.91 -12.11
C LEU A 860 55.10 52.09 -11.14
N SER A 861 56.23 52.62 -10.66
CA SER A 861 56.26 53.84 -9.84
C SER A 861 56.08 55.12 -10.67
N THR A 862 54.94 55.29 -11.31
CA THR A 862 54.41 56.64 -11.65
C THR A 862 52.89 56.58 -11.83
N SER A 863 52.23 57.43 -11.04
CA SER A 863 50.84 57.91 -11.07
C SER A 863 49.70 56.91 -10.79
N PHE A 864 49.47 56.60 -9.51
CA PHE A 864 48.12 56.64 -8.94
C PHE A 864 48.11 57.75 -7.88
N SER A 865 47.55 58.91 -8.23
CA SER A 865 47.24 59.97 -7.26
C SER A 865 45.99 59.58 -6.46
N PRO A 866 45.98 59.70 -5.12
CA PRO A 866 44.80 59.42 -4.32
C PRO A 866 43.90 60.65 -4.27
N SER A 867 42.74 60.58 -4.92
CA SER A 867 41.59 61.45 -4.68
C SER A 867 40.33 60.62 -5.00
N SER A 868 39.34 60.40 -4.16
CA SER A 868 38.86 61.08 -2.96
C SER A 868 38.16 60.04 -2.06
N ARG A 869 38.00 60.39 -0.78
CA ARG A 869 37.12 59.69 0.18
C ARG A 869 35.69 59.56 -0.32
#